data_AF-A0A7W8QLA1-F1
#
_entry.id   AF-A0A7W8QLA1-F1
#
_cell.length_a   1.000
_cell.length_b   1.000
_cell.length_c   1.000
_cell.angle_alpha   90.00
_cell.angle_beta   90.00
_cell.angle_gamma   90.00
#
_symmetry.space_group_name_H-M   'P 1'
#
loop_
_entity.id
_entity.type
_entity.pdbx_description
1 polymer ?
#
loop_
_entity_poly.entity_id
_entity_poly.type
_entity_poly.pdbx_seq_one_letter_code
_entity_poly.pdbx_strand_id
1 'polypeptide(L)'
;MNAISPICLTDLAPALRWHRPSELGPFLRHSRLVDGWWRSVPLPRVLDIAGTAWLAHSLALLAAEYWEHLPIGEFLPPLHDASVDIDDIAEPVRSAVLATAGSWEALVTASPAEMKTWAFTEECGRIEVIGAAAWRAVQPFGGDEGRAPLPSPALIIEAVRTVAHWLPDTAPEHVRRALAYLSTATGAEDEAPPALPPEVAAGPGDPPQSAASRAIRTLRALRAQHAEEAAGGGAAPPAPHRPEPAAAPAAPPSGAGAPEASAPELGAHPLVDLIEELLRGWSPLERTVAAERLFSAEPISIRLLADQISTDIREIRAAQRSVEERLLRWLASPDGEPIGRHMRELSDRLGAATTIDQLINAHPDHPVTVPSLNAPLWRVVITFFTDRRMHNGWLVADDPERLRWQTREMLGDAPTLADAGVRLGRIGIRQQSLRAWLLSTPGIEIRDGRVILDPSLPPHEGPAPAPARSELADTPSSTASGLPIRRRPGTPPPAAQHAARPAAATPPGPGVATSPRCFRAPDGRWWHRVDIGADHLNGAPVTVPPGYATHLGLQPGRLLCLTAPGADLLVLVWRDQPAFDSLRPLLRRLSAQPGDRVFITVDGDRLEARRLPASELGGNGPTGRALHLIGYTAPAPAEEALRIIARRISEEDSEAPAAPDPQALIDRLSRRGDDDIAEELRQSLFAPH
;
A
#
# COMPACT_ATOMS: atom_id res chain seq x y z
N MET A 1 -15.47 9.74 15.14
CA MET A 1 -15.92 8.33 15.04
C MET A 1 -14.72 7.43 14.79
N ASN A 2 -14.45 6.53 15.74
CA ASN A 2 -13.60 5.33 15.71
C ASN A 2 -12.29 5.40 14.91
N ALA A 3 -11.21 5.85 15.59
CA ALA A 3 -9.87 5.35 15.28
C ALA A 3 -9.91 3.84 15.51
N ILE A 4 -9.97 3.06 14.43
CA ILE A 4 -9.86 1.62 14.53
C ILE A 4 -8.39 1.35 14.81
N SER A 5 -8.04 1.07 16.07
CA SER A 5 -6.74 0.49 16.41
C SER A 5 -6.47 -0.65 15.43
N PRO A 6 -5.28 -0.74 14.81
CA PRO A 6 -5.01 -1.81 13.88
C PRO A 6 -5.20 -3.14 14.61
N ILE A 7 -6.18 -3.92 14.14
CA ILE A 7 -6.61 -5.16 14.78
C ILE A 7 -5.40 -6.08 14.85
N CYS A 8 -4.96 -6.36 16.07
CA CYS A 8 -3.89 -7.29 16.38
C CYS A 8 -4.49 -8.68 16.65
N LEU A 9 -3.66 -9.72 16.73
CA LEU A 9 -4.17 -11.07 16.98
C LEU A 9 -4.91 -11.17 18.33
N THR A 10 -4.54 -10.39 19.35
CA THR A 10 -5.31 -10.33 20.61
C THR A 10 -6.70 -9.75 20.48
N ASP A 11 -6.98 -8.99 19.43
CA ASP A 11 -8.34 -8.48 19.16
C ASP A 11 -9.19 -9.54 18.44
N LEU A 12 -8.53 -10.44 17.69
CA LEU A 12 -9.18 -11.59 17.05
C LEU A 12 -9.39 -12.77 18.00
N ALA A 13 -8.42 -13.04 18.86
CA ALA A 13 -8.43 -14.10 19.87
C ALA A 13 -8.18 -13.49 21.26
N PRO A 14 -9.23 -12.97 21.93
CA PRO A 14 -9.10 -12.23 23.19
C PRO A 14 -8.39 -13.01 24.32
N ALA A 15 -8.52 -14.34 24.32
CA ALA A 15 -7.87 -15.23 25.29
C ALA A 15 -6.34 -15.03 25.37
N LEU A 16 -5.70 -14.59 24.27
CA LEU A 16 -4.26 -14.32 24.20
C LEU A 16 -3.82 -13.11 25.04
N ARG A 17 -4.75 -12.22 25.41
CA ARG A 17 -4.45 -10.97 26.14
C ARG A 17 -3.86 -11.23 27.53
N TRP A 18 -4.26 -12.31 28.19
CA TRP A 18 -3.91 -12.59 29.59
C TRP A 18 -2.73 -13.57 29.80
N HIS A 19 -2.08 -14.02 28.73
CA HIS A 19 -1.01 -15.04 28.80
C HIS A 19 0.39 -14.44 28.64
N ARG A 20 1.43 -15.11 29.15
CA ARG A 20 2.80 -14.59 28.99
C ARG A 20 3.38 -14.96 27.62
N PRO A 21 4.21 -14.11 26.99
CA PRO A 21 4.80 -14.44 25.70
C PRO A 21 5.67 -15.69 25.65
N SER A 22 6.28 -16.06 26.77
CA SER A 22 7.01 -17.32 26.89
C SER A 22 6.12 -18.57 26.78
N GLU A 23 4.84 -18.48 27.15
CA GLU A 23 3.90 -19.61 27.15
C GLU A 23 3.32 -19.84 25.75
N LEU A 24 3.12 -18.76 24.97
CA LEU A 24 2.60 -18.82 23.61
C LEU A 24 3.69 -18.99 22.54
N GLY A 25 4.94 -18.73 22.90
CA GLY A 25 6.11 -18.83 22.03
C GLY A 25 6.20 -20.14 21.23
N PRO A 26 5.94 -21.34 21.79
CA PRO A 26 6.01 -22.58 21.03
C PRO A 26 5.09 -22.64 19.80
N PHE A 27 3.99 -21.88 19.78
CA PHE A 27 2.99 -21.92 18.71
C PHE A 27 2.98 -20.68 17.81
N LEU A 28 3.29 -19.51 18.37
CA LEU A 28 3.24 -18.22 17.68
C LEU A 28 4.62 -17.67 17.30
N ARG A 29 5.71 -18.34 17.64
CA ARG A 29 7.04 -17.89 17.21
C ARG A 29 7.21 -18.13 15.71
N HIS A 30 7.62 -17.09 15.01
CA HIS A 30 7.94 -17.13 13.58
C HIS A 30 9.26 -16.40 13.36
N SER A 31 10.14 -16.97 12.53
CA SER A 31 11.50 -16.44 12.30
C SER A 31 11.55 -14.98 11.82
N ARG A 32 10.45 -14.48 11.22
CA ARG A 32 10.32 -13.13 10.65
C ARG A 32 9.46 -12.17 11.46
N LEU A 33 8.87 -12.62 12.57
CA LEU A 33 8.04 -11.79 13.44
C LEU A 33 8.78 -11.54 14.76
N VAL A 34 8.54 -10.37 15.35
CA VAL A 34 9.11 -10.01 16.66
C VAL A 34 8.46 -10.83 17.78
N ASP A 35 9.15 -11.04 18.90
CA ASP A 35 8.55 -11.71 20.06
C ASP A 35 7.34 -10.94 20.58
N GLY A 36 6.25 -11.66 20.91
CA GLY A 36 5.02 -11.02 21.39
C GLY A 36 4.24 -10.24 20.33
N TRP A 37 4.54 -10.43 19.04
CA TRP A 37 3.93 -9.70 17.90
C TRP A 37 2.40 -9.69 17.93
N TRP A 38 1.75 -10.71 18.50
CA TRP A 38 0.29 -10.82 18.55
C TRP A 38 -0.40 -9.67 19.32
N ARG A 39 0.37 -8.84 20.04
CA ARG A 39 -0.09 -7.63 20.74
C ARG A 39 0.23 -6.31 20.03
N SER A 40 1.15 -6.32 19.07
CA SER A 40 1.81 -5.11 18.58
C SER A 40 1.94 -5.03 17.07
N VAL A 41 1.70 -6.12 16.34
CA VAL A 41 1.78 -6.18 14.89
C VAL A 41 0.36 -6.32 14.31
N PRO A 42 -0.06 -5.42 13.39
CA PRO A 42 -1.35 -5.50 12.74
C PRO A 42 -1.54 -6.83 12.00
N LEU A 43 -2.73 -7.44 12.10
CA LEU A 43 -3.04 -8.72 11.44
C LEU A 43 -2.73 -8.74 9.94
N PRO A 44 -3.11 -7.72 9.12
CA PRO A 44 -2.76 -7.73 7.69
C PRO A 44 -1.26 -7.85 7.45
N ARG A 45 -0.44 -7.20 8.30
CA ARG A 45 1.01 -7.26 8.19
C ARG A 45 1.58 -8.63 8.59
N VAL A 46 0.97 -9.29 9.56
CA VAL A 46 1.32 -10.67 9.94
C VAL A 46 1.03 -11.63 8.79
N LEU A 47 -0.11 -11.46 8.13
CA LEU A 47 -0.51 -12.28 6.98
C LEU A 47 0.43 -12.09 5.79
N ASP A 48 0.90 -10.87 5.53
CA ASP A 48 1.93 -10.61 4.51
C ASP A 48 3.29 -11.28 4.81
N ILE A 49 3.64 -11.44 6.09
CA ILE A 49 4.96 -11.91 6.52
C ILE A 49 5.02 -13.43 6.70
N ALA A 50 4.01 -14.00 7.36
CA ALA A 50 3.97 -15.41 7.77
C ALA A 50 2.94 -16.23 7.00
N GLY A 51 1.99 -15.57 6.31
CA GLY A 51 0.94 -16.22 5.54
C GLY A 51 -0.28 -16.63 6.38
N THR A 52 -1.44 -16.66 5.71
CA THR A 52 -2.72 -17.06 6.31
C THR A 52 -2.73 -18.51 6.76
N ALA A 53 -2.06 -19.40 6.01
CA ALA A 53 -2.01 -20.83 6.32
C ALA A 53 -1.32 -21.12 7.64
N TRP A 54 -0.16 -20.51 7.83
CA TRP A 54 0.60 -20.64 9.05
C TRP A 54 -0.20 -20.14 10.26
N LEU A 55 -0.76 -18.93 10.17
CA LEU A 55 -1.48 -18.34 11.30
C LEU A 55 -2.72 -19.14 11.69
N ALA A 56 -3.51 -19.57 10.70
CA ALA A 56 -4.69 -20.41 10.95
C ALA A 56 -4.32 -21.75 11.59
N HIS A 57 -3.22 -22.37 11.16
CA HIS A 57 -2.71 -23.61 11.76
C HIS A 57 -2.21 -23.39 13.20
N SER A 58 -1.44 -22.33 13.45
CA SER A 58 -0.97 -21.98 14.80
C SER A 58 -2.13 -21.69 15.77
N LEU A 59 -3.19 -21.02 15.31
CA LEU A 59 -4.40 -20.80 16.09
C LEU A 59 -5.13 -22.11 16.40
N ALA A 60 -5.17 -23.05 15.46
CA ALA A 60 -5.78 -24.36 15.68
C ALA A 60 -5.04 -25.18 16.74
N LEU A 61 -3.70 -25.17 16.69
CA LEU A 61 -2.88 -25.81 17.71
C LEU A 61 -3.07 -25.15 19.09
N LEU A 62 -3.10 -23.82 19.14
CA LEU A 62 -3.36 -23.09 20.39
C LEU A 62 -4.73 -23.43 20.98
N ALA A 63 -5.79 -23.44 20.17
CA ALA A 63 -7.11 -23.83 20.63
C ALA A 63 -7.11 -25.26 21.17
N ALA A 64 -6.48 -26.20 20.46
CA ALA A 64 -6.46 -27.61 20.84
C ALA A 64 -5.58 -27.92 22.06
N GLU A 65 -4.46 -27.21 22.25
CA GLU A 65 -3.47 -27.53 23.29
C GLU A 65 -3.59 -26.64 24.54
N TYR A 66 -3.95 -25.37 24.38
CA TYR A 66 -3.98 -24.39 25.49
C TYR A 66 -5.40 -24.05 25.94
N TRP A 67 -6.39 -24.12 25.05
CA TRP A 67 -7.78 -23.77 25.34
C TRP A 67 -8.76 -24.89 24.95
N GLU A 68 -8.40 -26.14 25.23
CA GLU A 68 -9.19 -27.29 24.79
C GLU A 68 -10.64 -27.28 25.30
N HIS A 69 -10.90 -26.61 26.42
CA HIS A 69 -12.21 -26.51 27.05
C HIS A 69 -13.08 -25.38 26.48
N LEU A 70 -12.50 -24.47 25.69
CA LEU A 70 -13.19 -23.30 25.17
C LEU A 70 -13.79 -23.63 23.80
N PRO A 71 -15.08 -23.34 23.55
CA PRO A 71 -15.65 -23.44 22.21
C PRO A 71 -14.87 -22.63 21.17
N ILE A 72 -14.79 -23.12 19.93
CA ILE A 72 -14.00 -22.44 18.89
C ILE A 72 -14.51 -21.02 18.64
N GLY A 73 -15.83 -20.81 18.66
CA GLY A 73 -16.44 -19.49 18.51
C GLY A 73 -16.11 -18.53 19.66
N GLU A 74 -15.89 -19.03 20.87
CA GLU A 74 -15.48 -18.21 22.01
C GLU A 74 -13.97 -17.91 21.97
N PHE A 75 -13.17 -18.83 21.41
CA PHE A 75 -11.75 -18.60 21.15
C PHE A 75 -11.54 -17.59 19.99
N LEU A 76 -12.39 -17.64 18.97
CA LEU A 76 -12.40 -16.77 17.79
C LEU A 76 -13.81 -16.17 17.55
N PRO A 77 -14.18 -15.11 18.30
CA PRO A 77 -15.52 -14.50 18.27
C PRO A 77 -16.10 -14.17 16.88
N PRO A 78 -15.31 -13.72 15.89
CA PRO A 78 -15.85 -13.42 14.56
C PRO A 78 -16.50 -14.60 13.83
N LEU A 79 -16.27 -15.84 14.27
CA LEU A 79 -16.90 -17.03 13.69
C LEU A 79 -18.41 -17.10 13.93
N HIS A 80 -18.92 -16.44 14.98
CA HIS A 80 -20.36 -16.38 15.24
C HIS A 80 -21.13 -15.55 14.20
N ASP A 81 -20.48 -14.52 13.65
CA ASP A 81 -21.06 -13.64 12.63
C ASP A 81 -20.71 -14.08 11.20
N ALA A 82 -19.85 -15.08 11.05
CA ALA A 82 -19.45 -15.62 9.75
C ALA A 82 -20.52 -16.57 9.21
N SER A 83 -21.35 -16.09 8.27
CA SER A 83 -22.23 -16.96 7.49
C SER A 83 -21.40 -17.78 6.51
N VAL A 84 -21.14 -19.04 6.83
CA VAL A 84 -20.38 -19.96 5.97
C VAL A 84 -21.34 -20.99 5.38
N ASP A 85 -21.44 -21.01 4.05
CA ASP A 85 -22.05 -22.15 3.37
C ASP A 85 -21.11 -23.35 3.48
N ILE A 86 -21.62 -24.49 3.94
CA ILE A 86 -20.82 -25.69 4.13
C ILE A 86 -20.24 -26.20 2.81
N ASP A 87 -20.88 -25.88 1.68
CA ASP A 87 -20.43 -26.23 0.34
C ASP A 87 -19.18 -25.42 -0.08
N ASP A 88 -18.96 -24.24 0.51
CA ASP A 88 -17.76 -23.41 0.31
C ASP A 88 -16.51 -23.97 1.03
N ILE A 89 -16.66 -25.04 1.82
CA ILE A 89 -15.56 -25.73 2.51
C ILE A 89 -15.00 -26.81 1.59
N ALA A 90 -13.68 -26.84 1.42
CA ALA A 90 -13.01 -27.85 0.61
C ALA A 90 -13.04 -29.25 1.26
N GLU A 91 -13.05 -30.30 0.43
CA GLU A 91 -12.68 -31.64 0.90
C GLU A 91 -11.21 -31.71 1.33
N PRO A 92 -10.85 -32.57 2.31
CA PRO A 92 -11.71 -33.51 3.06
C PRO A 92 -12.42 -32.90 4.28
N VAL A 93 -12.23 -31.59 4.54
CA VAL A 93 -12.75 -30.93 5.75
C VAL A 93 -14.27 -30.89 5.77
N ARG A 94 -14.90 -30.60 4.63
CA ARG A 94 -16.36 -30.58 4.51
C ARG A 94 -16.99 -31.91 4.92
N SER A 95 -16.50 -33.03 4.38
CA SER A 95 -16.96 -34.36 4.77
C SER A 95 -16.74 -34.64 6.26
N ALA A 96 -15.59 -34.23 6.82
CA ALA A 96 -15.30 -34.42 8.24
C ALA A 96 -16.25 -33.62 9.14
N VAL A 97 -16.55 -32.36 8.79
CA VAL A 97 -17.50 -31.51 9.53
C VAL A 97 -18.91 -32.10 9.47
N LEU A 98 -19.38 -32.49 8.29
CA LEU A 98 -20.70 -33.12 8.12
C LEU A 98 -20.82 -34.45 8.87
N ALA A 99 -19.77 -35.26 8.89
CA ALA A 99 -19.77 -36.56 9.57
C ALA A 99 -19.67 -36.46 11.11
N THR A 100 -19.15 -35.34 11.64
CA THR A 100 -18.92 -35.16 13.08
C THR A 100 -19.85 -34.11 13.69
N ALA A 101 -19.60 -32.83 13.43
CA ALA A 101 -20.39 -31.71 13.93
C ALA A 101 -21.80 -31.64 13.30
N GLY A 102 -21.95 -32.13 12.06
CA GLY A 102 -23.20 -32.09 11.30
C GLY A 102 -23.50 -30.73 10.65
N SER A 103 -23.09 -29.62 11.26
CA SER A 103 -23.19 -28.28 10.67
C SER A 103 -22.03 -27.37 11.09
N TRP A 104 -21.91 -26.22 10.42
CA TRP A 104 -20.92 -25.19 10.77
C TRP A 104 -21.20 -24.58 12.15
N GLU A 105 -22.46 -24.31 12.48
CA GLU A 105 -22.85 -23.73 13.77
C GLU A 105 -22.54 -24.68 14.94
N ALA A 106 -22.76 -25.98 14.73
CA ALA A 106 -22.37 -27.01 15.68
C ALA A 106 -20.85 -27.11 15.84
N LEU A 107 -20.08 -26.86 14.77
CA LEU A 107 -18.62 -26.82 14.84
C LEU A 107 -18.13 -25.60 15.66
N VAL A 108 -18.70 -24.41 15.41
CA VAL A 108 -18.34 -23.17 16.11
C VAL A 108 -18.66 -23.25 17.61
N THR A 109 -19.72 -23.96 17.99
CA THR A 109 -20.14 -24.11 19.39
C THR A 109 -19.43 -25.24 20.14
N ALA A 110 -18.72 -26.12 19.44
CA ALA A 110 -17.99 -27.22 20.05
C ALA A 110 -16.60 -26.79 20.55
N SER A 111 -16.17 -27.39 21.65
CA SER A 111 -14.81 -27.25 22.20
C SER A 111 -13.86 -28.32 21.66
N PRO A 112 -12.55 -28.05 21.54
CA PRO A 112 -11.58 -29.06 21.11
C PRO A 112 -11.55 -30.32 21.99
N ALA A 113 -11.92 -30.22 23.27
CA ALA A 113 -12.06 -31.34 24.18
C ALA A 113 -13.25 -32.25 23.81
N GLU A 114 -14.40 -31.69 23.44
CA GLU A 114 -15.55 -32.47 22.93
C GLU A 114 -15.19 -33.15 21.61
N MET A 115 -14.44 -32.45 20.76
CA MET A 115 -13.96 -32.99 19.48
C MET A 115 -13.03 -34.20 19.64
N LYS A 116 -12.41 -34.42 20.81
CA LYS A 116 -11.64 -35.66 21.08
C LYS A 116 -12.49 -36.92 20.98
N THR A 117 -13.80 -36.81 21.25
CA THR A 117 -14.72 -37.95 21.17
C THR A 117 -15.35 -38.14 19.78
N TRP A 118 -15.04 -37.26 18.83
CA TRP A 118 -15.58 -37.33 17.49
C TRP A 118 -14.83 -38.35 16.65
N ALA A 119 -15.57 -39.08 15.81
CA ALA A 119 -15.02 -40.06 14.91
C ALA A 119 -14.48 -39.39 13.63
N PHE A 120 -13.25 -38.89 13.70
CA PHE A 120 -12.54 -38.39 12.52
C PHE A 120 -11.99 -39.53 11.65
N THR A 121 -11.75 -39.23 10.37
CA THR A 121 -11.09 -40.17 9.46
C THR A 121 -9.57 -40.02 9.55
N GLU A 122 -8.80 -41.01 9.06
CA GLU A 122 -7.33 -40.90 8.98
C GLU A 122 -6.86 -39.78 8.03
N GLU A 123 -7.75 -39.18 7.24
CA GLU A 123 -7.42 -38.17 6.22
C GLU A 123 -7.63 -36.73 6.71
N CYS A 124 -8.47 -36.52 7.73
CA CYS A 124 -8.83 -35.20 8.24
C CYS A 124 -9.18 -35.30 9.72
N GLY A 125 -8.27 -34.83 10.58
CA GLY A 125 -8.43 -34.86 12.03
C GLY A 125 -8.96 -33.55 12.60
N ARG A 126 -8.96 -33.49 13.93
CA ARG A 126 -9.41 -32.33 14.70
C ARG A 126 -8.67 -31.04 14.30
N ILE A 127 -7.35 -31.10 14.11
CA ILE A 127 -6.53 -29.91 13.83
C ILE A 127 -6.85 -29.33 12.45
N GLU A 128 -7.11 -30.17 11.45
CA GLU A 128 -7.50 -29.73 10.11
C GLU A 128 -8.84 -29.01 10.11
N VAL A 129 -9.80 -29.51 10.88
CA VAL A 129 -11.14 -28.92 11.02
C VAL A 129 -11.08 -27.59 11.79
N ILE A 130 -10.38 -27.54 12.92
CA ILE A 130 -10.17 -26.28 13.66
C ILE A 130 -9.39 -25.28 12.81
N GLY A 131 -8.38 -25.73 12.06
CA GLY A 131 -7.58 -24.88 11.17
C GLY A 131 -8.40 -24.25 10.05
N ALA A 132 -9.37 -24.98 9.48
CA ALA A 132 -10.29 -24.41 8.51
C ALA A 132 -11.21 -23.35 9.13
N ALA A 133 -11.67 -23.55 10.37
CA ALA A 133 -12.40 -22.53 11.10
C ALA A 133 -11.54 -21.29 11.39
N ALA A 134 -10.32 -21.48 11.89
CA ALA A 134 -9.38 -20.39 12.13
C ALA A 134 -9.04 -19.60 10.86
N TRP A 135 -8.92 -20.27 9.72
CA TRP A 135 -8.71 -19.60 8.43
C TRP A 135 -9.87 -18.67 8.09
N ARG A 136 -11.13 -19.10 8.31
CA ARG A 136 -12.31 -18.26 8.07
C ARG A 136 -12.34 -17.02 8.98
N ALA A 137 -11.90 -17.15 10.23
CA ALA A 137 -11.77 -16.01 11.13
C ALA A 137 -10.70 -14.99 10.66
N VAL A 138 -9.63 -15.48 10.03
CA VAL A 138 -8.48 -14.66 9.60
C VAL A 138 -8.65 -14.09 8.19
N GLN A 139 -9.42 -14.74 7.32
CA GLN A 139 -9.63 -14.38 5.92
C GLN A 139 -9.97 -12.90 5.67
N PRO A 140 -10.86 -12.24 6.46
CA PRO A 140 -11.22 -10.84 6.24
C PRO A 140 -10.05 -9.86 6.36
N PHE A 141 -8.95 -10.28 6.98
CA PHE A 141 -7.75 -9.46 7.18
C PHE A 141 -6.68 -9.68 6.12
N GLY A 142 -6.86 -10.67 5.23
CA GLY A 142 -5.97 -10.97 4.11
C GLY A 142 -6.47 -10.33 2.81
N GLY A 143 -5.56 -9.97 1.91
CA GLY A 143 -5.88 -9.36 0.61
C GLY A 143 -6.41 -10.32 -0.46
N ASP A 144 -6.78 -11.55 -0.09
CA ASP A 144 -7.10 -12.63 -1.03
C ASP A 144 -8.63 -12.78 -1.16
N GLU A 145 -9.23 -11.98 -2.04
CA GLU A 145 -10.64 -12.14 -2.46
C GLU A 145 -10.75 -13.29 -3.48
N GLY A 146 -10.50 -14.51 -3.01
CA GLY A 146 -10.73 -15.74 -3.76
C GLY A 146 -11.88 -16.53 -3.14
N ARG A 147 -13.02 -16.64 -3.83
CA ARG A 147 -14.17 -17.47 -3.46
C ARG A 147 -13.95 -18.96 -3.79
N ALA A 148 -12.70 -19.42 -3.78
CA ALA A 148 -12.36 -20.81 -4.06
C ALA A 148 -12.31 -21.61 -2.74
N PRO A 149 -12.83 -22.85 -2.71
CA PRO A 149 -12.70 -23.73 -1.56
C PRO A 149 -11.23 -24.15 -1.43
N LEU A 150 -10.47 -23.43 -0.60
CA LEU A 150 -9.07 -23.77 -0.32
C LEU A 150 -9.01 -24.93 0.71
N PRO A 151 -8.08 -25.88 0.54
CA PRO A 151 -7.87 -27.00 1.47
C PRO A 151 -7.47 -26.53 2.87
N SER A 152 -7.56 -27.42 3.87
CA SER A 152 -7.22 -27.06 5.25
C SER A 152 -5.77 -26.52 5.35
N PRO A 153 -5.52 -25.51 6.19
CA PRO A 153 -4.18 -24.92 6.34
C PRO A 153 -3.12 -25.94 6.78
N ALA A 154 -3.52 -26.88 7.65
CA ALA A 154 -2.65 -27.97 8.10
C ALA A 154 -2.29 -28.91 6.93
N LEU A 155 -3.25 -29.22 6.06
CA LEU A 155 -3.02 -30.05 4.86
C LEU A 155 -2.11 -29.33 3.84
N ILE A 156 -2.23 -28.01 3.70
CA ILE A 156 -1.35 -27.21 2.84
C ILE A 156 0.09 -27.28 3.35
N ILE A 157 0.31 -27.04 4.65
CA ILE A 157 1.64 -27.06 5.27
C ILE A 157 2.26 -28.46 5.15
N GLU A 158 1.50 -29.52 5.43
CA GLU A 158 1.97 -30.90 5.31
C GLU A 158 2.27 -31.29 3.85
N ALA A 159 1.48 -30.80 2.89
CA ALA A 159 1.75 -31.01 1.47
C ALA A 159 3.07 -30.35 1.06
N VAL A 160 3.32 -29.12 1.49
CA VAL A 160 4.58 -28.41 1.21
C VAL A 160 5.77 -29.13 1.86
N ARG A 161 5.66 -29.55 3.13
CA ARG A 161 6.69 -30.35 3.80
C ARG A 161 6.97 -31.65 3.09
N THR A 162 5.95 -32.34 2.61
CA THR A 162 6.16 -33.61 1.92
C THR A 162 6.82 -33.41 0.57
N VAL A 163 6.42 -32.38 -0.19
CA VAL A 163 7.10 -32.03 -1.44
C VAL A 163 8.57 -31.67 -1.17
N ALA A 164 8.87 -30.98 -0.07
CA ALA A 164 10.24 -30.69 0.36
C ALA A 164 11.03 -31.96 0.70
N HIS A 165 10.41 -32.91 1.40
CA HIS A 165 11.04 -34.19 1.73
C HIS A 165 11.31 -35.07 0.51
N TRP A 166 10.47 -34.97 -0.52
CA TRP A 166 10.55 -35.80 -1.73
C TRP A 166 11.35 -35.17 -2.86
N LEU A 167 11.75 -33.91 -2.72
CA LEU A 167 12.50 -33.21 -3.75
C LEU A 167 13.93 -33.78 -3.78
N PRO A 168 14.37 -34.40 -4.89
CA PRO A 168 15.74 -34.89 -4.99
C PRO A 168 16.73 -33.73 -5.05
N ASP A 169 17.96 -33.94 -4.54
CA ASP A 169 19.01 -32.92 -4.57
C ASP A 169 19.36 -32.44 -5.99
N THR A 170 19.08 -33.29 -7.00
CA THR A 170 19.28 -33.01 -8.42
C THR A 170 18.15 -32.20 -9.06
N ALA A 171 17.12 -31.80 -8.31
CA ALA A 171 16.01 -31.02 -8.83
C ALA A 171 16.47 -29.70 -9.50
N PRO A 172 15.78 -29.19 -10.53
CA PRO A 172 16.09 -27.89 -11.11
C PRO A 172 15.99 -26.75 -10.09
N GLU A 173 16.88 -25.75 -10.21
CA GLU A 173 16.96 -24.63 -9.27
C GLU A 173 15.66 -23.83 -9.13
N HIS A 174 14.89 -23.68 -10.21
CA HIS A 174 13.59 -23.00 -10.15
C HIS A 174 12.54 -23.79 -9.35
N VAL A 175 12.61 -25.13 -9.33
CA VAL A 175 11.73 -25.98 -8.51
C VAL A 175 12.10 -25.83 -7.04
N ARG A 176 13.40 -25.82 -6.71
CA ARG A 176 13.88 -25.54 -5.35
C ARG A 176 13.46 -24.14 -4.87
N ARG A 177 13.57 -23.12 -5.72
CA ARG A 177 13.14 -21.74 -5.40
C ARG A 177 11.63 -21.63 -5.22
N ALA A 178 10.84 -22.28 -6.06
CA ALA A 178 9.39 -22.31 -5.92
C ALA A 178 8.98 -23.00 -4.60
N LEU A 179 9.66 -24.09 -4.24
CA LEU A 179 9.42 -24.78 -2.99
C LEU A 179 9.88 -23.99 -1.76
N ALA A 180 11.01 -23.28 -1.86
CA ALA A 180 11.45 -22.35 -0.82
C ALA A 180 10.44 -21.21 -0.64
N TYR A 181 9.91 -20.66 -1.73
CA TYR A 181 8.84 -19.66 -1.67
C TYR A 181 7.59 -20.21 -0.99
N LEU A 182 7.13 -21.40 -1.37
CA LEU A 182 5.96 -22.04 -0.75
C LEU A 182 6.19 -22.38 0.72
N SER A 183 7.39 -22.86 1.08
CA SER A 183 7.74 -23.22 2.45
C SER A 183 7.81 -21.99 3.35
N THR A 184 8.37 -20.90 2.81
CA THR A 184 8.31 -19.57 3.41
C THR A 184 6.88 -19.04 3.56
N ALA A 185 6.05 -19.12 2.52
CA ALA A 185 4.70 -18.53 2.51
C ALA A 185 3.70 -19.30 3.38
N THR A 186 4.01 -20.55 3.71
CA THR A 186 3.19 -21.42 4.57
C THR A 186 3.80 -21.61 5.96
N GLY A 187 4.99 -21.04 6.23
CA GLY A 187 5.74 -21.27 7.45
C GLY A 187 6.15 -22.73 7.67
N ALA A 188 6.22 -23.54 6.60
CA ALA A 188 6.59 -24.96 6.67
C ALA A 188 8.05 -25.20 7.06
N GLU A 189 8.91 -24.17 6.96
CA GLU A 189 10.34 -24.18 7.34
C GLU A 189 10.59 -24.05 8.85
N ASP A 190 9.64 -23.46 9.61
CA ASP A 190 9.79 -23.30 11.06
C ASP A 190 9.56 -24.66 11.76
N GLU A 191 10.49 -25.01 12.65
CA GLU A 191 10.52 -26.28 13.40
C GLU A 191 9.17 -26.49 14.10
N ALA A 192 8.53 -27.64 13.84
CA ALA A 192 7.19 -27.91 14.34
C ALA A 192 7.12 -27.73 15.88
N PRO A 193 6.03 -27.15 16.42
CA PRO A 193 5.75 -27.27 17.85
C PRO A 193 5.79 -28.75 18.28
N PRO A 194 6.15 -29.04 19.54
CA PRO A 194 6.45 -30.39 19.98
C PRO A 194 5.34 -31.36 19.59
N ALA A 195 5.73 -32.45 18.92
CA ALA A 195 4.82 -33.49 18.49
C ALA A 195 3.96 -33.97 19.67
N LEU A 196 2.65 -34.02 19.45
CA LEU A 196 1.70 -34.71 20.31
C LEU A 196 2.26 -36.09 20.69
N PRO A 197 2.17 -36.50 21.99
CA PRO A 197 2.37 -37.90 22.34
C PRO A 197 1.41 -38.75 21.50
N PRO A 198 1.83 -39.92 20.99
CA PRO A 198 0.93 -40.76 20.22
C PRO A 198 -0.25 -41.18 21.11
N GLU A 199 -1.45 -40.71 20.77
CA GLU A 199 -2.69 -41.22 21.35
C GLU A 199 -2.78 -42.71 21.02
N VAL A 200 -2.68 -43.54 22.06
CA VAL A 200 -2.74 -44.99 21.99
C VAL A 200 -4.18 -45.41 21.74
N ALA A 201 -4.51 -45.90 20.54
CA ALA A 201 -4.90 -47.30 20.30
C ALA A 201 -5.66 -47.51 18.97
N ALA A 202 -5.05 -48.29 18.06
CA ALA A 202 -5.78 -49.28 17.27
C ALA A 202 -4.84 -50.45 16.90
N GLY A 203 -5.09 -51.63 17.46
CA GLY A 203 -4.77 -52.97 16.92
C GLY A 203 -3.29 -53.41 16.75
N PRO A 204 -2.87 -54.57 17.32
CA PRO A 204 -1.59 -55.17 16.96
C PRO A 204 -1.72 -55.81 15.57
N GLY A 205 -1.17 -55.19 14.53
CA GLY A 205 -1.15 -55.83 13.21
C GLY A 205 -0.64 -55.03 12.02
N ASP A 206 -0.69 -53.70 12.01
CA ASP A 206 -0.29 -52.94 10.81
C ASP A 206 1.05 -52.21 10.97
N PRO A 207 1.94 -52.27 9.95
CA PRO A 207 3.19 -51.52 9.97
C PRO A 207 2.89 -50.01 9.95
N PRO A 208 3.74 -49.17 10.58
CA PRO A 208 3.52 -47.73 10.62
C PRO A 208 3.45 -47.15 9.21
N GLN A 209 2.31 -46.56 8.85
CA GLN A 209 2.12 -45.94 7.54
C GLN A 209 3.11 -44.76 7.37
N SER A 210 4.04 -44.91 6.43
CA SER A 210 5.05 -43.88 6.14
C SER A 210 4.42 -42.55 5.68
N ALA A 211 5.06 -41.42 6.00
CA ALA A 211 4.65 -40.07 5.55
C ALA A 211 4.40 -39.99 4.03
N ALA A 212 5.07 -40.85 3.26
CA ALA A 212 4.88 -41.01 1.83
C ALA A 212 3.44 -41.40 1.43
N SER A 213 2.78 -42.27 2.19
CA SER A 213 1.41 -42.71 1.90
C SER A 213 0.38 -41.62 2.18
N ARG A 214 0.65 -40.73 3.16
CA ARG A 214 -0.21 -39.58 3.48
C ARG A 214 -0.19 -38.54 2.36
N ALA A 215 0.97 -38.20 1.80
CA ALA A 215 1.07 -37.18 0.75
C ALA A 215 0.53 -37.60 -0.62
N ILE A 216 0.64 -38.88 -1.00
CA ILE A 216 0.02 -39.40 -2.23
C ILE A 216 -1.50 -39.22 -2.18
N ARG A 217 -2.08 -39.30 -0.98
CA ARG A 217 -3.52 -39.16 -0.74
C ARG A 217 -3.97 -37.70 -0.87
N THR A 218 -3.26 -36.77 -0.21
CA THR A 218 -3.52 -35.32 -0.30
C THR A 218 -3.45 -34.81 -1.75
N LEU A 219 -2.46 -35.28 -2.53
CA LEU A 219 -2.31 -34.91 -3.93
C LEU A 219 -3.43 -35.47 -4.84
N ARG A 220 -4.08 -36.59 -4.47
CA ARG A 220 -5.24 -37.11 -5.19
C ARG A 220 -6.51 -36.30 -4.89
N ALA A 221 -6.71 -35.87 -3.64
CA ALA A 221 -7.83 -35.02 -3.25
C ALA A 221 -7.79 -33.67 -4.00
N LEU A 222 -6.62 -33.03 -4.07
CA LEU A 222 -6.43 -31.76 -4.80
C LEU A 222 -6.70 -31.89 -6.31
N ARG A 223 -6.37 -33.04 -6.92
CA ARG A 223 -6.66 -33.28 -8.34
C ARG A 223 -8.14 -33.49 -8.64
N ALA A 224 -8.89 -34.10 -7.70
CA ALA A 224 -10.33 -34.29 -7.86
C ALA A 224 -11.07 -32.93 -7.85
N GLN A 225 -10.67 -32.02 -6.96
CA GLN A 225 -11.23 -30.67 -6.86
C GLN A 225 -11.03 -29.84 -8.13
N HIS A 226 -9.83 -29.89 -8.72
CA HIS A 226 -9.51 -29.17 -9.95
C HIS A 226 -10.34 -29.65 -11.16
N ALA A 227 -10.83 -30.89 -11.13
CA ALA A 227 -11.69 -31.46 -12.17
C ALA A 227 -13.17 -31.03 -12.01
N GLU A 228 -13.62 -30.80 -10.78
CA GLU A 228 -14.97 -30.29 -10.46
C GLU A 228 -15.10 -28.79 -10.78
N GLU A 229 -14.06 -27.99 -10.50
CA GLU A 229 -14.03 -26.55 -10.84
C GLU A 229 -14.14 -26.30 -12.36
N ALA A 230 -13.57 -27.19 -13.18
CA ALA A 230 -13.66 -27.10 -14.63
C ALA A 230 -15.09 -27.35 -15.17
N ALA A 231 -15.97 -27.97 -14.37
CA ALA A 231 -17.32 -28.35 -14.79
C ALA A 231 -18.40 -27.32 -14.38
N GLY A 232 -18.14 -26.42 -13.41
CA GLY A 232 -19.16 -25.56 -12.78
C GLY A 232 -19.33 -24.14 -13.35
N GLY A 233 -18.63 -23.75 -14.42
CA GLY A 233 -18.52 -22.36 -14.90
C GLY A 233 -19.73 -21.73 -15.61
N GLY A 234 -20.98 -21.97 -15.17
CA GLY A 234 -22.15 -21.40 -15.85
C GLY A 234 -23.41 -21.25 -15.01
N ALA A 235 -23.49 -20.24 -14.13
CA ALA A 235 -24.76 -19.71 -13.64
C ALA A 235 -24.64 -18.25 -13.16
N ALA A 236 -25.57 -17.41 -13.61
CA ALA A 236 -25.63 -15.97 -13.32
C ALA A 236 -26.20 -15.67 -11.90
N PRO A 237 -25.80 -14.55 -11.26
CA PRO A 237 -26.21 -14.25 -9.88
C PRO A 237 -27.61 -13.60 -9.79
N PRO A 238 -28.40 -13.87 -8.72
CA PRO A 238 -29.64 -13.16 -8.44
C PRO A 238 -29.41 -11.84 -7.66
N ALA A 239 -30.39 -10.94 -7.78
CA ALA A 239 -30.37 -9.54 -7.34
C ALA A 239 -30.52 -9.33 -5.81
N PRO A 240 -30.07 -8.19 -5.25
CA PRO A 240 -30.03 -7.96 -3.80
C PRO A 240 -31.37 -7.51 -3.21
N HIS A 241 -31.71 -8.02 -2.02
CA HIS A 241 -32.82 -7.53 -1.19
C HIS A 241 -32.37 -6.39 -0.27
N ARG A 242 -33.24 -5.38 -0.16
CA ARG A 242 -33.11 -4.15 0.63
C ARG A 242 -33.40 -4.43 2.13
N PRO A 243 -32.61 -3.91 3.10
CA PRO A 243 -32.94 -4.02 4.51
C PRO A 243 -33.77 -2.83 5.03
N GLU A 244 -34.73 -3.13 5.91
CA GLU A 244 -35.43 -2.17 6.79
C GLU A 244 -34.70 -2.01 8.14
N PRO A 245 -34.89 -0.89 8.85
CA PRO A 245 -34.04 -0.50 9.98
C PRO A 245 -34.58 -0.98 11.33
N ALA A 246 -33.71 -1.53 12.18
CA ALA A 246 -34.04 -1.83 13.57
C ALA A 246 -33.01 -1.23 14.55
N ALA A 247 -33.51 -0.22 15.27
CA ALA A 247 -33.23 0.21 16.63
C ALA A 247 -31.86 -0.07 17.30
N ALA A 248 -31.20 1.02 17.67
CA ALA A 248 -30.11 1.09 18.64
C ALA A 248 -30.57 0.72 20.06
N PRO A 249 -29.66 0.14 20.88
CA PRO A 249 -29.72 0.31 22.32
C PRO A 249 -28.50 1.04 22.90
N ALA A 250 -28.78 1.63 24.05
CA ALA A 250 -28.02 2.61 24.81
C ALA A 250 -26.70 2.12 25.42
N ALA A 251 -25.80 3.09 25.60
CA ALA A 251 -24.58 3.00 26.41
C ALA A 251 -24.87 2.86 27.92
N PRO A 252 -23.96 2.20 28.66
CA PRO A 252 -23.59 2.68 30.00
C PRO A 252 -22.05 2.53 30.24
N PRO A 253 -21.53 2.81 31.45
CA PRO A 253 -20.94 4.08 31.83
C PRO A 253 -19.40 4.04 31.93
N SER A 254 -18.81 5.24 31.90
CA SER A 254 -17.39 5.52 32.12
C SER A 254 -16.93 5.11 33.52
N GLY A 255 -15.76 4.46 33.61
CA GLY A 255 -15.13 4.06 34.87
C GLY A 255 -13.61 3.87 34.76
N ALA A 256 -12.89 4.94 35.11
CA ALA A 256 -11.60 4.99 35.82
C ALA A 256 -10.32 4.31 35.27
N GLY A 257 -9.39 5.16 34.80
CA GLY A 257 -8.04 5.26 35.37
C GLY A 257 -6.88 4.51 34.69
N ALA A 258 -6.28 5.12 33.66
CA ALA A 258 -4.90 4.84 33.26
C ALA A 258 -3.96 5.90 33.85
N PRO A 259 -2.71 5.56 34.25
CA PRO A 259 -1.81 6.48 34.94
C PRO A 259 -1.39 7.63 34.01
N GLU A 260 -1.53 8.86 34.49
CA GLU A 260 -1.03 10.07 33.83
C GLU A 260 0.47 9.95 33.61
N ALA A 261 0.88 10.01 32.34
CA ALA A 261 2.27 10.21 31.97
C ALA A 261 2.71 11.57 32.52
N SER A 262 3.56 11.56 33.54
CA SER A 262 4.19 12.74 34.10
C SER A 262 4.87 13.54 32.99
N ALA A 263 4.45 14.79 32.82
CA ALA A 263 5.07 15.72 31.88
C ALA A 263 6.59 15.80 32.14
N PRO A 264 7.43 15.86 31.10
CA PRO A 264 8.88 15.98 31.28
C PRO A 264 9.19 17.23 32.13
N GLU A 265 10.10 17.06 33.11
CA GLU A 265 10.58 18.19 33.92
C GLU A 265 11.25 19.22 32.99
N LEU A 266 10.75 20.46 33.00
CA LEU A 266 11.27 21.56 32.18
C LEU A 266 12.79 21.73 32.42
N GLY A 267 13.58 21.68 31.35
CA GLY A 267 15.04 21.85 31.38
C GLY A 267 15.84 20.55 31.40
N ALA A 268 15.20 19.38 31.52
CA ALA A 268 15.88 18.08 31.44
C ALA A 268 16.17 17.65 29.99
N HIS A 269 15.40 18.16 29.02
CA HIS A 269 15.42 17.73 27.63
C HIS A 269 15.48 18.94 26.69
N PRO A 270 16.67 19.54 26.49
CA PRO A 270 16.82 20.82 25.82
C PRO A 270 16.25 20.85 24.40
N LEU A 271 16.30 19.76 23.64
CA LEU A 271 15.71 19.72 22.30
C LEU A 271 14.17 19.63 22.33
N VAL A 272 13.61 18.94 23.33
CA VAL A 272 12.15 18.88 23.54
C VAL A 272 11.63 20.24 24.00
N ASP A 273 12.32 20.85 24.96
CA ASP A 273 11.98 22.17 25.51
C ASP A 273 11.96 23.24 24.41
N LEU A 274 12.92 23.22 23.48
CA LEU A 274 12.96 24.13 22.33
C LEU A 274 11.76 23.98 21.40
N ILE A 275 11.31 22.74 21.16
CA ILE A 275 10.13 22.49 20.32
C ILE A 275 8.85 22.89 21.06
N GLU A 276 8.73 22.59 22.35
CA GLU A 276 7.60 23.04 23.17
C GLU A 276 7.50 24.57 23.24
N GLU A 277 8.64 25.28 23.34
CA GLU A 277 8.69 26.74 23.28
C GLU A 277 8.17 27.27 21.94
N LEU A 278 8.58 26.65 20.82
CA LEU A 278 8.07 27.01 19.50
C LEU A 278 6.54 26.84 19.41
N LEU A 279 6.02 25.72 19.92
CA LEU A 279 4.60 25.36 19.85
C LEU A 279 3.71 26.19 20.79
N ARG A 280 4.29 26.76 21.85
CA ARG A 280 3.56 27.59 22.82
C ARG A 280 2.89 28.81 22.15
N GLY A 281 3.55 29.40 21.16
CA GLY A 281 3.05 30.56 20.41
C GLY A 281 2.00 30.23 19.33
N TRP A 282 1.65 28.95 19.13
CA TRP A 282 0.71 28.53 18.10
C TRP A 282 -0.72 28.52 18.61
N SER A 283 -1.69 28.72 17.71
CA SER A 283 -3.10 28.57 18.04
C SER A 283 -3.45 27.09 18.35
N PRO A 284 -4.56 26.81 19.06
CA PRO A 284 -5.01 25.45 19.29
C PRO A 284 -5.15 24.64 18.00
N LEU A 285 -5.72 25.26 16.96
CA LEU A 285 -5.91 24.63 15.65
C LEU A 285 -4.58 24.27 14.97
N GLU A 286 -3.60 25.19 15.00
CA GLU A 286 -2.26 24.95 14.46
C GLU A 286 -1.55 23.79 15.20
N ARG A 287 -1.67 23.72 16.54
CA ARG A 287 -1.13 22.61 17.33
C ARG A 287 -1.79 21.28 16.97
N THR A 288 -3.11 21.24 16.84
CA THR A 288 -3.83 20.03 16.42
C THR A 288 -3.40 19.58 15.03
N VAL A 289 -3.29 20.51 14.07
CA VAL A 289 -2.81 20.18 12.71
C VAL A 289 -1.37 19.67 12.73
N ALA A 290 -0.52 20.25 13.57
CA ALA A 290 0.86 19.80 13.73
C ALA A 290 0.94 18.37 14.29
N ALA A 291 0.23 18.09 15.38
CA ALA A 291 0.21 16.80 16.06
C ALA A 291 -0.39 15.70 15.18
N GLU A 292 -1.59 15.92 14.66
CA GLU A 292 -2.38 14.88 13.97
C GLU A 292 -1.95 14.66 12.52
N ARG A 293 -1.30 15.64 11.89
CA ARG A 293 -0.92 15.56 10.47
C ARG A 293 0.58 15.68 10.23
N LEU A 294 1.21 16.75 10.69
CA LEU A 294 2.57 17.06 10.27
C LEU A 294 3.62 16.15 10.89
N PHE A 295 3.45 15.83 12.16
CA PHE A 295 4.38 15.01 12.93
C PHE A 295 3.79 13.63 13.30
N SER A 296 2.55 13.34 12.90
CA SER A 296 1.89 12.03 13.10
C SER A 296 2.54 10.92 12.29
N ALA A 297 2.47 9.68 12.79
CA ALA A 297 2.95 8.49 12.06
C ALA A 297 1.99 8.16 10.93
N GLU A 298 0.73 8.41 11.20
CA GLU A 298 -0.41 8.15 10.34
C GLU A 298 -1.15 9.48 10.21
N PRO A 299 -0.77 10.33 9.23
CA PRO A 299 -1.37 11.64 9.06
C PRO A 299 -2.87 11.52 8.76
N ILE A 300 -3.72 12.04 9.65
CA ILE A 300 -5.17 12.07 9.44
C ILE A 300 -5.52 12.93 8.23
N SER A 301 -6.44 12.54 7.33
CA SER A 301 -6.82 13.40 6.19
C SER A 301 -7.41 14.75 6.64
N ILE A 302 -7.24 15.81 5.83
CA ILE A 302 -7.79 17.16 6.14
C ILE A 302 -9.30 17.11 6.35
N ARG A 303 -10.02 16.32 5.54
CA ARG A 303 -11.48 16.18 5.66
C ARG A 303 -11.88 15.49 6.95
N LEU A 304 -11.21 14.39 7.30
CA LEU A 304 -11.51 13.67 8.52
C LEU A 304 -11.18 14.50 9.75
N LEU A 305 -10.09 15.28 9.71
CA LEU A 305 -9.75 16.22 10.79
C LEU A 305 -10.78 17.33 10.90
N ALA A 306 -11.16 17.96 9.78
CA ALA A 306 -12.19 19.01 9.72
C ALA A 306 -13.53 18.53 10.31
N ASP A 307 -13.93 17.30 9.99
CA ASP A 307 -15.13 16.65 10.54
C ASP A 307 -15.00 16.41 12.05
N GLN A 308 -13.91 15.79 12.49
CA GLN A 308 -13.66 15.46 13.91
C GLN A 308 -13.66 16.68 14.83
N ILE A 309 -13.09 17.80 14.39
CA ILE A 309 -13.02 19.04 15.18
C ILE A 309 -14.05 20.08 14.75
N SER A 310 -15.02 19.68 13.90
CA SER A 310 -16.13 20.51 13.42
C SER A 310 -15.69 21.90 12.91
N THR A 311 -14.63 21.93 12.11
CA THR A 311 -13.99 23.14 11.58
C THR A 311 -13.97 23.12 10.05
N ASP A 312 -14.01 24.29 9.40
CA ASP A 312 -14.01 24.36 7.93
C ASP A 312 -12.69 23.84 7.32
N ILE A 313 -12.79 23.09 6.21
CA ILE A 313 -11.64 22.52 5.49
C ILE A 313 -10.62 23.59 5.09
N ARG A 314 -11.08 24.81 4.74
CA ARG A 314 -10.21 25.93 4.37
C ARG A 314 -9.41 26.43 5.57
N GLU A 315 -9.99 26.41 6.76
CA GLU A 315 -9.31 26.79 8.00
C GLU A 315 -8.23 25.76 8.38
N ILE A 316 -8.51 24.47 8.24
CA ILE A 316 -7.48 23.42 8.42
C ILE A 316 -6.32 23.61 7.43
N ARG A 317 -6.62 23.89 6.15
CA ARG A 317 -5.59 24.15 5.12
C ARG A 317 -4.78 25.41 5.42
N ALA A 318 -5.42 26.46 5.92
CA ALA A 318 -4.75 27.71 6.29
C ALA A 318 -3.86 27.50 7.53
N ALA A 319 -4.35 26.78 8.55
CA ALA A 319 -3.58 26.40 9.72
C ALA A 319 -2.36 25.55 9.35
N GLN A 320 -2.52 24.54 8.48
CA GLN A 320 -1.38 23.74 8.02
C GLN A 320 -0.31 24.59 7.34
N ARG A 321 -0.72 25.49 6.43
CA ARG A 321 0.21 26.40 5.76
C ARG A 321 0.92 27.33 6.75
N SER A 322 0.18 27.86 7.72
CA SER A 322 0.74 28.73 8.77
C SER A 322 1.79 28.00 9.61
N VAL A 323 1.51 26.75 10.00
CA VAL A 323 2.47 25.91 10.72
C VAL A 323 3.75 25.69 9.92
N GLU A 324 3.62 25.28 8.65
CA GLU A 324 4.77 25.05 7.76
C GLU A 324 5.63 26.32 7.60
N GLU A 325 5.01 27.47 7.37
CA GLU A 325 5.72 28.76 7.22
C GLU A 325 6.42 29.22 8.50
N ARG A 326 5.77 29.03 9.66
CA ARG A 326 6.34 29.38 10.97
C ARG A 326 7.50 28.49 11.34
N LEU A 327 7.36 27.18 11.15
CA LEU A 327 8.42 26.21 11.36
C LEU A 327 9.65 26.56 10.52
N LEU A 328 9.44 26.90 9.24
CA LEU A 328 10.53 27.29 8.37
C LEU A 328 11.25 28.56 8.80
N ARG A 329 10.48 29.57 9.16
CA ARG A 329 11.01 30.84 9.64
C ARG A 329 11.82 30.64 10.91
N TRP A 330 11.34 29.78 11.81
CA TRP A 330 12.03 29.43 13.04
C TRP A 330 13.32 28.65 12.78
N LEU A 331 13.31 27.64 11.91
CA LEU A 331 14.52 26.90 11.51
C LEU A 331 15.59 27.78 10.87
N ALA A 332 15.20 28.91 10.27
CA ALA A 332 16.12 29.90 9.70
C ALA A 332 16.54 31.01 10.70
N SER A 333 16.01 30.98 11.93
CA SER A 333 16.26 31.99 12.97
C SER A 333 17.33 31.54 13.97
N PRO A 334 17.92 32.46 14.76
CA PRO A 334 18.85 32.10 15.82
C PRO A 334 18.26 31.14 16.86
N ASP A 335 16.95 31.23 17.12
CA ASP A 335 16.24 30.37 18.08
C ASP A 335 16.18 28.91 17.61
N GLY A 336 16.20 28.68 16.28
CA GLY A 336 16.25 27.35 15.67
C GLY A 336 17.68 26.83 15.43
N GLU A 337 18.73 27.61 15.72
CA GLU A 337 20.11 27.18 15.49
C GLU A 337 20.51 25.91 16.28
N PRO A 338 20.08 25.69 17.54
CA PRO A 338 20.39 24.45 18.24
C PRO A 338 19.85 23.20 17.54
N ILE A 339 18.61 23.24 17.03
CA ILE A 339 18.05 22.13 16.26
C ILE A 339 18.76 21.97 14.92
N GLY A 340 19.10 23.08 14.24
CA GLY A 340 19.84 23.07 12.98
C GLY A 340 21.26 22.51 13.12
N ARG A 341 21.94 22.78 14.23
CA ARG A 341 23.23 22.17 14.59
C ARG A 341 23.08 20.68 14.83
N HIS A 342 22.11 20.28 15.66
CA HIS A 342 21.81 18.88 15.94
C HIS A 342 21.54 18.09 14.66
N MET A 343 20.73 18.62 13.74
CA MET A 343 20.44 17.98 12.45
C MET A 343 21.69 17.75 11.60
N ARG A 344 22.64 18.70 11.58
CA ARG A 344 23.91 18.56 10.85
C ARG A 344 24.79 17.47 11.46
N GLU A 345 25.01 17.53 12.78
CA GLU A 345 25.79 16.54 13.52
C GLU A 345 25.19 15.13 13.40
N LEU A 346 23.86 15.05 13.45
CA LEU A 346 23.11 13.82 13.28
C LEU A 346 23.23 13.29 11.85
N SER A 347 23.10 14.13 10.82
CA SER A 347 23.27 13.72 9.42
C SER A 347 24.67 13.13 9.17
N ASP A 348 25.71 13.80 9.70
CA ASP A 348 27.09 13.33 9.60
C ASP A 348 27.27 11.97 10.27
N ARG A 349 26.76 11.81 11.50
CA ARG A 349 26.89 10.57 12.26
C ARG A 349 26.10 9.41 11.67
N LEU A 350 24.91 9.65 11.13
CA LEU A 350 24.06 8.60 10.54
C LEU A 350 24.56 8.17 9.15
N GLY A 351 25.18 9.07 8.38
CA GLY A 351 25.66 8.78 7.03
C GLY A 351 24.53 8.47 6.04
N ALA A 352 24.79 7.76 4.95
CA ALA A 352 23.85 7.60 3.84
C ALA A 352 22.70 6.62 4.12
N ALA A 353 22.89 5.62 4.99
CA ALA A 353 21.84 4.69 5.40
C ALA A 353 22.00 4.31 6.87
N THR A 354 20.92 4.41 7.63
CA THR A 354 20.87 4.09 9.06
C THR A 354 19.55 3.42 9.43
N THR A 355 19.52 2.66 10.53
CA THR A 355 18.27 2.11 11.06
C THR A 355 17.55 3.11 11.96
N ILE A 356 16.25 2.89 12.18
CA ILE A 356 15.45 3.67 13.14
C ILE A 356 16.01 3.56 14.56
N ASP A 357 16.42 2.36 15.00
CA ASP A 357 17.00 2.18 16.34
C ASP A 357 18.26 3.02 16.54
N GLN A 358 19.10 3.12 15.51
CA GLN A 358 20.30 3.96 15.56
C GLN A 358 19.96 5.44 15.62
N LEU A 359 18.90 5.88 14.93
CA LEU A 359 18.38 7.23 15.07
C LEU A 359 17.87 7.46 16.50
N ILE A 360 17.01 6.59 17.04
CA ILE A 360 16.44 6.72 18.40
C ILE A 360 17.55 6.82 19.45
N ASN A 361 18.59 5.99 19.34
CA ASN A 361 19.70 5.96 20.30
C ASN A 361 20.77 7.04 20.04
N ALA A 362 20.62 7.86 19.01
CA ALA A 362 21.61 8.88 18.66
C ALA A 362 21.66 10.03 19.68
N HIS A 363 20.58 10.29 20.43
CA HIS A 363 20.53 11.38 21.39
C HIS A 363 19.56 11.03 22.54
N PRO A 364 19.86 11.38 23.81
CA PRO A 364 19.00 11.05 24.95
C PRO A 364 17.58 11.64 24.85
N ASP A 365 17.43 12.81 24.22
CA ASP A 365 16.11 13.45 24.03
C ASP A 365 15.26 12.78 22.94
N HIS A 366 15.84 11.99 22.04
CA HIS A 366 15.11 11.37 20.92
C HIS A 366 13.91 10.49 21.34
N PRO A 367 14.03 9.57 22.33
CA PRO A 367 12.91 8.78 22.80
C PRO A 367 11.87 9.58 23.61
N VAL A 368 12.19 10.81 24.02
CA VAL A 368 11.32 11.61 24.88
C VAL A 368 10.16 12.18 24.07
N THR A 369 8.94 12.05 24.62
CA THR A 369 7.72 12.58 24.01
C THR A 369 7.69 14.10 24.10
N VAL A 370 7.38 14.75 22.99
CA VAL A 370 7.02 16.17 22.89
C VAL A 370 5.54 16.30 23.23
N PRO A 371 5.17 16.81 24.43
CA PRO A 371 3.78 16.76 24.92
C PRO A 371 2.75 17.39 23.97
N SER A 372 3.06 18.55 23.39
CA SER A 372 2.16 19.28 22.50
C SER A 372 1.90 18.56 21.17
N LEU A 373 2.75 17.60 20.78
CA LEU A 373 2.61 16.82 19.55
C LEU A 373 2.19 15.37 19.80
N ASN A 374 2.20 14.91 21.06
CA ASN A 374 2.00 13.51 21.43
C ASN A 374 2.86 12.53 20.61
N ALA A 375 4.10 12.93 20.31
CA ALA A 375 5.03 12.15 19.50
C ALA A 375 6.45 12.23 20.10
N PRO A 376 7.23 11.14 20.04
CA PRO A 376 8.62 11.18 20.46
C PRO A 376 9.47 12.06 19.53
N LEU A 377 10.47 12.74 20.10
CA LEU A 377 11.29 13.72 19.39
C LEU A 377 11.93 13.14 18.12
N TRP A 378 12.36 11.87 18.12
CA TRP A 378 12.95 11.25 16.93
C TRP A 378 12.02 11.27 15.72
N ARG A 379 10.70 11.18 15.93
CA ARG A 379 9.71 11.25 14.84
C ARG A 379 9.60 12.66 14.29
N VAL A 380 9.65 13.65 15.17
CA VAL A 380 9.70 15.07 14.78
C VAL A 380 10.98 15.34 13.98
N VAL A 381 12.12 14.82 14.43
CA VAL A 381 13.42 14.94 13.77
C VAL A 381 13.42 14.32 12.36
N ILE A 382 12.75 13.18 12.14
CA ILE A 382 12.64 12.59 10.79
C ILE A 382 12.02 13.57 9.79
N THR A 383 11.00 14.31 10.21
CA THR A 383 10.30 15.25 9.32
C THR A 383 11.18 16.43 8.87
N PHE A 384 12.27 16.72 9.59
CA PHE A 384 13.24 17.75 9.21
C PHE A 384 14.27 17.27 8.18
N PHE A 385 14.42 15.97 7.98
CA PHE A 385 15.28 15.44 6.92
C PHE A 385 14.56 15.55 5.56
N THR A 386 15.03 16.46 4.72
CA THR A 386 14.49 16.64 3.36
C THR A 386 15.16 15.74 2.33
N ASP A 387 16.39 15.31 2.61
CA ASP A 387 17.22 14.48 1.74
C ASP A 387 17.05 12.99 2.01
N ARG A 388 16.36 12.59 3.08
CA ARG A 388 16.30 11.18 3.50
C ARG A 388 14.88 10.64 3.51
N ARG A 389 14.74 9.37 3.08
CA ARG A 389 13.48 8.64 3.04
C ARG A 389 13.49 7.45 3.97
N MET A 390 12.36 7.22 4.61
CA MET A 390 12.13 5.99 5.35
C MET A 390 11.71 4.88 4.37
N HIS A 391 12.41 3.76 4.40
CA HIS A 391 12.14 2.59 3.56
C HIS A 391 12.46 1.32 4.35
N ASN A 392 11.44 0.50 4.65
CA ASN A 392 11.61 -0.79 5.35
C ASN A 392 12.45 -0.69 6.64
N GLY A 393 12.19 0.31 7.49
CA GLY A 393 12.94 0.53 8.74
C GLY A 393 14.31 1.20 8.59
N TRP A 394 14.68 1.57 7.36
CA TRP A 394 15.90 2.32 7.07
C TRP A 394 15.60 3.78 6.75
N LEU A 395 16.42 4.69 7.25
CA LEU A 395 16.47 6.08 6.82
C LEU A 395 17.63 6.24 5.84
N VAL A 396 17.33 6.48 4.56
CA VAL A 396 18.30 6.48 3.45
C VAL A 396 18.32 7.84 2.75
N ALA A 397 19.51 8.40 2.49
CA ALA A 397 19.72 9.74 1.93
C ALA A 397 19.50 9.86 0.40
N ASP A 398 19.22 8.75 -0.28
CA ASP A 398 18.92 8.72 -1.71
C ASP A 398 18.03 7.50 -2.00
N ASP A 399 18.01 7.04 -3.25
CA ASP A 399 17.33 5.81 -3.64
C ASP A 399 17.97 4.55 -3.02
N PRO A 400 17.23 3.76 -2.18
CA PRO A 400 17.76 2.55 -1.58
C PRO A 400 18.13 1.50 -2.64
N GLU A 401 17.42 1.43 -3.78
CA GLU A 401 17.74 0.47 -4.83
C GLU A 401 19.08 0.84 -5.51
N ARG A 402 19.28 2.13 -5.80
CA ARG A 402 20.56 2.65 -6.29
C ARG A 402 21.70 2.43 -5.31
N LEU A 403 21.48 2.67 -4.02
CA LEU A 403 22.51 2.49 -2.99
C LEU A 403 22.88 1.02 -2.80
N ARG A 404 21.90 0.10 -2.89
CA ARG A 404 22.11 -1.36 -2.87
C ARG A 404 22.86 -1.84 -4.11
N TRP A 405 22.52 -1.32 -5.29
CA TRP A 405 23.25 -1.59 -6.52
C TRP A 405 24.72 -1.15 -6.42
N GLN A 406 24.98 0.08 -5.99
CA GLN A 406 26.35 0.58 -5.75
C GLN A 406 27.11 -0.26 -4.71
N THR A 407 26.41 -0.70 -3.65
CA THR A 407 26.98 -1.58 -2.63
C THR A 407 27.46 -2.89 -3.24
N ARG A 408 26.67 -3.53 -4.11
CA ARG A 408 27.04 -4.79 -4.79
C ARG A 408 28.23 -4.61 -5.73
N GLU A 409 28.22 -3.55 -6.55
CA GLU A 409 29.32 -3.24 -7.47
C GLU A 409 30.67 -3.06 -6.74
N MET A 410 30.67 -2.40 -5.59
CA MET A 410 31.89 -2.13 -4.81
C MET A 410 32.47 -3.36 -4.09
N LEU A 411 31.71 -4.46 -4.01
CA LEU A 411 32.03 -5.66 -3.24
C LEU A 411 32.22 -6.92 -4.11
N GLY A 412 32.30 -6.75 -5.44
CA GLY A 412 32.41 -7.82 -6.44
C GLY A 412 33.54 -8.84 -6.23
N ASP A 413 34.59 -8.46 -5.50
CA ASP A 413 35.82 -9.25 -5.26
C ASP A 413 35.84 -9.99 -3.91
N ALA A 414 34.69 -10.07 -3.22
CA ALA A 414 34.54 -10.70 -1.91
C ALA A 414 35.51 -10.18 -0.82
N PRO A 415 35.48 -8.87 -0.51
CA PRO A 415 36.41 -8.24 0.44
C PRO A 415 36.15 -8.68 1.88
N THR A 416 37.13 -8.43 2.77
CA THR A 416 36.91 -8.57 4.21
C THR A 416 35.88 -7.54 4.69
N LEU A 417 35.20 -7.78 5.81
CA LEU A 417 34.23 -6.84 6.38
C LEU A 417 34.87 -5.46 6.69
N ALA A 418 36.15 -5.44 7.09
CA ALA A 418 36.89 -4.22 7.33
C ALA A 418 37.12 -3.43 6.02
N ASP A 419 37.56 -4.11 4.96
CA ASP A 419 37.77 -3.49 3.63
C ASP A 419 36.44 -3.02 3.02
N ALA A 420 35.38 -3.83 3.16
CA ALA A 420 34.02 -3.45 2.78
C ALA A 420 33.59 -2.17 3.50
N GLY A 421 33.88 -2.04 4.80
CA GLY A 421 33.61 -0.82 5.56
C GLY A 421 34.36 0.41 5.05
N VAL A 422 35.64 0.27 4.70
CA VAL A 422 36.42 1.38 4.11
C VAL A 422 35.85 1.79 2.74
N ARG A 423 35.46 0.82 1.93
CA ARG A 423 34.88 1.06 0.59
C ARG A 423 33.50 1.72 0.70
N LEU A 424 32.58 1.13 1.46
CA LEU A 424 31.22 1.63 1.60
C LEU A 424 31.15 2.95 2.40
N GLY A 425 32.17 3.25 3.21
CA GLY A 425 32.35 4.57 3.80
C GLY A 425 32.42 5.70 2.77
N ARG A 426 32.90 5.43 1.54
CA ARG A 426 32.99 6.42 0.45
C ARG A 426 31.63 6.82 -0.11
N ILE A 427 30.65 5.92 -0.04
CA ILE A 427 29.25 6.20 -0.40
C ILE A 427 28.41 6.58 0.82
N GLY A 428 29.05 6.83 1.96
CA GLY A 428 28.43 7.34 3.18
C GLY A 428 27.89 6.29 4.14
N ILE A 429 28.06 4.99 3.89
CA ILE A 429 27.63 3.95 4.85
C ILE A 429 28.59 3.95 6.04
N ARG A 430 28.07 4.20 7.25
CA ARG A 430 28.87 4.28 8.48
C ARG A 430 29.10 2.90 9.09
N GLN A 431 30.20 2.76 9.84
CA GLN A 431 30.58 1.50 10.49
C GLN A 431 29.48 0.91 11.38
N GLN A 432 28.78 1.76 12.13
CA GLN A 432 27.66 1.34 12.98
C GLN A 432 26.51 0.69 12.19
N SER A 433 26.25 1.13 10.95
CA SER A 433 25.15 0.65 10.10
C SER A 433 25.62 -0.39 9.08
N LEU A 434 26.93 -0.55 8.90
CA LEU A 434 27.57 -1.39 7.87
C LEU A 434 27.04 -2.83 7.85
N ARG A 435 27.09 -3.52 8.99
CA ARG A 435 26.70 -4.93 9.06
C ARG A 435 25.21 -5.12 8.77
N ALA A 436 24.36 -4.28 9.37
CA ALA A 436 22.92 -4.32 9.12
C ALA A 436 22.59 -3.99 7.66
N TRP A 437 23.31 -3.03 7.05
CA TRP A 437 23.12 -2.62 5.66
C TRP A 437 23.48 -3.76 4.69
N LEU A 438 24.62 -4.41 4.90
CA LEU A 438 25.04 -5.57 4.13
C LEU A 438 24.02 -6.69 4.19
N LEU A 439 23.55 -7.06 5.39
CA LEU A 439 22.54 -8.12 5.57
C LEU A 439 21.17 -7.74 5.01
N SER A 440 20.87 -6.44 4.88
CA SER A 440 19.64 -5.96 4.25
C SER A 440 19.70 -5.90 2.71
N THR A 441 20.89 -6.11 2.13
CA THR A 441 21.10 -6.02 0.69
C THR A 441 20.93 -7.41 0.05
N PRO A 442 20.03 -7.57 -0.95
CA PRO A 442 19.77 -8.86 -1.56
C PRO A 442 21.02 -9.49 -2.19
N GLY A 443 21.27 -10.76 -1.86
CA GLY A 443 22.40 -11.53 -2.38
C GLY A 443 23.74 -11.27 -1.70
N ILE A 444 23.76 -10.53 -0.59
CA ILE A 444 24.96 -10.37 0.24
C ILE A 444 24.86 -11.29 1.45
N GLU A 445 25.89 -12.09 1.64
CA GLU A 445 26.09 -12.87 2.86
C GLU A 445 27.44 -12.53 3.51
N ILE A 446 27.52 -12.69 4.83
CA ILE A 446 28.77 -12.53 5.57
C ILE A 446 29.18 -13.90 6.09
N ARG A 447 30.24 -14.48 5.55
CA ARG A 447 30.81 -15.78 5.98
C ARG A 447 32.28 -15.59 6.34
N ASP A 448 32.70 -16.12 7.49
CA ASP A 448 34.08 -16.04 7.99
C ASP A 448 34.71 -14.63 7.96
N GLY A 449 33.90 -13.60 8.25
CA GLY A 449 34.34 -12.20 8.24
C GLY A 449 34.58 -11.61 6.84
N ARG A 450 34.23 -12.34 5.78
CA ARG A 450 34.23 -11.86 4.38
C ARG A 450 32.81 -11.62 3.89
N VAL A 451 32.67 -10.66 2.99
CA VAL A 451 31.41 -10.36 2.32
C VAL A 451 31.37 -11.13 1.02
N ILE A 452 30.39 -12.01 0.86
CA ILE A 452 30.23 -12.86 -0.32
C ILE A 452 28.96 -12.41 -1.05
N LEU A 453 29.10 -12.18 -2.35
CA LEU A 453 27.98 -11.93 -3.24
C LEU A 453 27.53 -13.25 -3.86
N ASP A 454 26.23 -13.54 -3.83
CA ASP A 454 25.66 -14.66 -4.57
C ASP A 454 25.73 -14.37 -6.08
N PRO A 455 26.54 -15.13 -6.85
CA PRO A 455 26.68 -14.94 -8.30
C PRO A 455 25.43 -15.38 -9.08
N SER A 456 24.46 -16.03 -8.44
CA SER A 456 23.23 -16.56 -9.05
C SER A 456 22.14 -15.48 -9.23
N LEU A 457 22.35 -14.28 -8.68
CA LEU A 457 21.54 -13.10 -8.93
C LEU A 457 22.08 -12.39 -10.18
N PRO A 458 21.28 -12.23 -11.25
CA PRO A 458 21.73 -11.51 -12.44
C PRO A 458 22.20 -10.11 -12.03
N PRO A 459 23.29 -9.58 -12.65
CA PRO A 459 23.64 -8.18 -12.46
C PRO A 459 22.42 -7.35 -12.85
N HIS A 460 21.82 -6.66 -11.88
CA HIS A 460 20.75 -5.72 -12.17
C HIS A 460 21.32 -4.69 -13.15
N GLU A 461 20.67 -4.51 -14.29
CA GLU A 461 20.93 -3.40 -15.20
C GLU A 461 20.84 -2.13 -14.35
N GLY A 462 21.96 -1.42 -14.22
CA GLY A 462 22.07 -0.29 -13.30
C GLY A 462 20.99 0.74 -13.61
N PRO A 463 20.42 1.42 -12.60
CA PRO A 463 19.49 2.52 -12.87
C PRO A 463 20.14 3.51 -13.84
N ALA A 464 19.38 3.97 -14.84
CA ALA A 464 19.90 4.84 -15.89
C ALA A 464 20.78 5.96 -15.30
N PRO A 465 21.95 6.26 -15.91
CA PRO A 465 22.87 7.23 -15.35
C PRO A 465 22.13 8.55 -15.13
N ALA A 466 22.14 9.03 -13.89
CA ALA A 466 21.64 10.37 -13.59
C ALA A 466 22.37 11.35 -14.52
N PRO A 467 21.67 12.31 -15.15
CA PRO A 467 22.32 13.29 -16.00
C PRO A 467 23.45 13.94 -15.21
N ALA A 468 24.62 14.05 -15.85
CA ALA A 468 25.79 14.68 -15.25
C ALA A 468 25.37 16.00 -14.59
N ARG A 469 25.62 16.12 -13.28
CA ARG A 469 25.38 17.35 -12.53
C ARG A 469 26.22 18.45 -13.18
N SER A 470 25.57 19.25 -14.02
CA SER A 470 26.11 20.54 -14.43
C SER A 470 26.17 21.39 -13.17
N GLU A 471 27.36 21.85 -12.80
CA GLU A 471 27.58 22.83 -11.75
C GLU A 471 26.81 24.10 -12.10
N LEU A 472 25.57 24.23 -11.63
CA LEU A 472 24.81 25.48 -11.50
C LEU A 472 23.44 25.17 -10.84
N ALA A 473 23.24 25.78 -9.67
CA ALA A 473 22.00 25.91 -8.89
C ALA A 473 21.47 24.68 -8.14
N ASP A 474 21.61 24.75 -6.81
CA ASP A 474 20.96 23.92 -5.79
C ASP A 474 19.47 23.67 -6.09
N THR A 475 19.11 22.39 -6.23
CA THR A 475 17.72 21.91 -6.23
C THR A 475 17.58 20.78 -5.21
N PRO A 476 16.72 20.91 -4.18
CA PRO A 476 16.42 19.79 -3.31
C PRO A 476 15.29 18.91 -3.87
N SER A 477 15.54 17.60 -3.80
CA SER A 477 14.61 16.49 -3.98
C SER A 477 13.70 16.34 -2.75
N SER A 478 12.50 15.78 -2.94
CA SER A 478 11.53 15.43 -1.90
C SER A 478 11.64 13.94 -1.57
N THR A 479 11.46 13.57 -0.31
CA THR A 479 11.37 12.19 0.17
C THR A 479 9.99 11.86 0.76
N ALA A 480 9.75 10.56 0.97
CA ALA A 480 8.49 9.91 1.32
C ALA A 480 7.91 10.20 2.73
N SER A 481 8.39 11.23 3.46
CA SER A 481 7.81 11.64 4.76
C SER A 481 7.99 13.13 5.12
N GLY A 482 8.34 14.02 4.18
CA GLY A 482 8.68 15.41 4.49
C GLY A 482 7.79 16.45 3.79
N LEU A 483 7.32 17.45 4.54
CA LEU A 483 6.47 18.56 4.09
C LEU A 483 7.02 19.34 2.87
N PRO A 484 6.16 19.92 2.01
CA PRO A 484 6.59 20.67 0.84
C PRO A 484 7.07 22.07 1.24
N ILE A 485 8.36 22.17 1.56
CA ILE A 485 9.01 23.42 1.94
C ILE A 485 9.80 23.96 0.74
N ARG A 486 9.39 25.08 0.17
CA ARG A 486 10.23 25.84 -0.78
C ARG A 486 11.03 26.90 -0.03
N ARG A 487 12.37 26.75 0.02
CA ARG A 487 13.28 27.88 0.26
C ARG A 487 13.40 28.70 -1.04
N ARG A 488 13.19 30.01 -0.96
CA ARG A 488 13.60 30.96 -2.00
C ARG A 488 15.01 31.44 -1.67
N PRO A 489 16.01 31.35 -2.56
CA PRO A 489 17.31 31.96 -2.33
C PRO A 489 17.17 33.47 -2.18
N GLY A 490 17.81 34.02 -1.15
CA GLY A 490 17.69 35.42 -0.75
C GLY A 490 18.29 36.39 -1.77
N THR A 491 17.53 37.43 -2.08
CA THR A 491 18.08 38.73 -2.48
C THR A 491 17.60 39.72 -1.41
N PRO A 492 18.49 40.48 -0.74
CA PRO A 492 18.03 41.45 0.25
C PRO A 492 17.23 42.55 -0.48
N PRO A 493 16.12 43.04 0.08
CA PRO A 493 15.37 44.12 -0.55
C PRO A 493 16.16 45.44 -0.39
N PRO A 494 16.31 46.25 -1.46
CA PRO A 494 16.59 47.66 -1.23
C PRO A 494 15.32 48.30 -0.67
N ALA A 495 15.47 48.98 0.45
CA ALA A 495 14.48 49.90 0.96
C ALA A 495 14.32 51.07 -0.04
N ALA A 496 13.11 51.29 -0.54
CA ALA A 496 12.47 52.60 -0.73
C ALA A 496 11.30 52.49 -1.73
N GLN A 497 10.11 52.85 -1.23
CA GLN A 497 9.10 53.67 -1.90
C GLN A 497 8.80 53.33 -3.37
N HIS A 498 7.72 52.60 -3.62
CA HIS A 498 6.87 52.87 -4.78
C HIS A 498 5.41 52.59 -4.43
N ALA A 499 4.60 53.62 -4.62
CA ALA A 499 3.17 53.65 -4.42
C ALA A 499 2.43 52.60 -5.27
N ALA A 500 1.26 52.23 -4.78
CA ALA A 500 0.28 51.37 -5.43
C ALA A 500 0.15 51.68 -6.94
N ARG A 501 0.47 50.69 -7.77
CA ARG A 501 0.05 50.62 -9.16
C ARG A 501 -0.82 49.37 -9.32
N PRO A 502 -1.99 49.47 -9.98
CA PRO A 502 -2.88 48.33 -10.15
C PRO A 502 -2.21 47.27 -11.00
N ALA A 503 -2.38 46.01 -10.62
CA ALA A 503 -1.86 44.85 -11.34
C ALA A 503 -2.41 44.85 -12.78
N ALA A 504 -1.53 44.97 -13.76
CA ALA A 504 -1.86 44.69 -15.15
C ALA A 504 -2.19 43.20 -15.27
N ALA A 505 -3.33 42.90 -15.89
CA ALA A 505 -3.81 41.54 -16.11
C ALA A 505 -2.80 40.73 -16.93
N THR A 506 -2.33 39.63 -16.35
CA THR A 506 -1.67 38.54 -17.08
C THR A 506 -2.65 37.98 -18.12
N PRO A 507 -2.25 37.74 -19.38
CA PRO A 507 -3.13 37.13 -20.37
C PRO A 507 -3.62 35.76 -19.87
N PRO A 508 -4.88 35.37 -20.14
CA PRO A 508 -5.41 34.08 -19.71
C PRO A 508 -4.59 32.95 -20.35
N GLY A 509 -4.11 32.02 -19.53
CA GLY A 509 -3.49 30.79 -20.01
C GLY A 509 -4.46 29.96 -20.87
N PRO A 510 -3.97 28.95 -21.61
CA PRO A 510 -4.83 28.10 -22.45
C PRO A 510 -5.93 27.45 -21.61
N GLY A 511 -7.18 27.54 -22.08
CA GLY A 511 -8.35 26.94 -21.43
C GLY A 511 -8.38 25.41 -21.57
N VAL A 512 -9.39 24.77 -20.96
CA VAL A 512 -9.57 23.30 -21.04
C VAL A 512 -10.31 22.85 -22.30
N ALA A 513 -11.30 23.64 -22.78
CA ALA A 513 -11.54 23.69 -24.23
C ALA A 513 -10.27 24.26 -24.88
N THR A 514 -9.93 24.19 -26.16
CA THR A 514 -8.59 24.55 -26.67
C THR A 514 -7.46 23.58 -26.29
N SER A 515 -7.51 22.87 -25.15
CA SER A 515 -6.51 21.84 -24.81
C SER A 515 -6.72 20.53 -25.59
N PRO A 516 -5.66 19.88 -26.10
CA PRO A 516 -5.78 18.59 -26.79
C PRO A 516 -6.32 17.52 -25.86
N ARG A 517 -7.03 16.54 -26.41
CA ARG A 517 -7.51 15.33 -25.71
C ARG A 517 -8.38 15.63 -24.48
N CYS A 518 -9.04 16.77 -24.44
CA CYS A 518 -9.91 17.20 -23.34
C CYS A 518 -11.35 17.39 -23.83
N PHE A 519 -12.28 16.62 -23.27
CA PHE A 519 -13.67 16.55 -23.73
C PHE A 519 -14.63 16.76 -22.56
N ARG A 520 -15.60 17.65 -22.74
CA ARG A 520 -16.65 17.92 -21.76
C ARG A 520 -17.64 16.75 -21.74
N ALA A 521 -18.11 16.33 -20.57
CA ALA A 521 -19.18 15.34 -20.44
C ALA A 521 -20.55 16.03 -20.34
N PRO A 522 -21.68 15.31 -20.55
CA PRO A 522 -23.01 15.90 -20.45
C PRO A 522 -23.33 16.41 -19.05
N ASP A 523 -22.63 15.89 -18.03
CA ASP A 523 -22.65 16.36 -16.64
C ASP A 523 -21.81 17.64 -16.42
N GLY A 524 -21.21 18.19 -17.48
CA GLY A 524 -20.40 19.40 -17.46
C GLY A 524 -18.93 19.18 -17.08
N ARG A 525 -18.53 17.98 -16.65
CA ARG A 525 -17.14 17.70 -16.23
C ARG A 525 -16.20 17.54 -17.41
N TRP A 526 -14.95 17.95 -17.28
CA TRP A 526 -13.94 17.73 -18.31
C TRP A 526 -13.17 16.44 -18.09
N TRP A 527 -13.06 15.65 -19.15
CA TRP A 527 -12.33 14.38 -19.17
C TRP A 527 -11.10 14.52 -20.06
N HIS A 528 -9.94 14.09 -19.56
CA HIS A 528 -8.71 14.00 -20.32
C HIS A 528 -8.48 12.56 -20.81
N ARG A 529 -8.24 12.38 -22.10
CA ARG A 529 -7.93 11.09 -22.71
C ARG A 529 -6.43 10.81 -22.66
N VAL A 530 -6.06 9.67 -22.10
CA VAL A 530 -4.71 9.12 -22.10
C VAL A 530 -4.68 7.87 -22.97
N ASP A 531 -3.81 7.88 -23.98
CA ASP A 531 -3.55 6.72 -24.84
C ASP A 531 -2.50 5.81 -24.16
N ILE A 532 -2.83 4.54 -23.88
CA ILE A 532 -2.01 3.66 -23.03
C ILE A 532 -0.94 2.94 -23.85
N GLY A 533 0.33 3.16 -23.51
CA GLY A 533 1.48 2.43 -24.05
C GLY A 533 2.12 1.48 -23.02
N ALA A 534 3.11 0.69 -23.45
CA ALA A 534 3.84 -0.22 -22.57
C ALA A 534 4.56 0.52 -21.43
N ASP A 535 5.11 1.70 -21.70
CA ASP A 535 5.83 2.52 -20.71
C ASP A 535 4.93 2.98 -19.56
N HIS A 536 3.67 3.33 -19.85
CA HIS A 536 2.70 3.71 -18.82
C HIS A 536 2.40 2.54 -17.86
N LEU A 537 2.35 1.30 -18.36
CA LEU A 537 2.16 0.09 -17.55
C LEU A 537 3.40 -0.27 -16.71
N ASN A 538 4.57 0.19 -17.14
CA ASN A 538 5.83 0.09 -16.39
C ASN A 538 6.01 1.25 -15.39
N GLY A 539 5.12 2.24 -15.44
CA GLY A 539 5.05 3.33 -14.48
C GLY A 539 5.72 4.62 -14.92
N ALA A 540 5.99 4.80 -16.22
CA ALA A 540 6.47 6.07 -16.76
C ALA A 540 5.48 7.22 -16.48
N PRO A 541 5.98 8.46 -16.30
CA PRO A 541 5.13 9.62 -16.10
C PRO A 541 4.18 9.87 -17.27
N VAL A 542 2.95 10.28 -16.96
CA VAL A 542 1.91 10.56 -17.96
C VAL A 542 1.67 12.06 -18.03
N THR A 543 2.05 12.66 -19.16
CA THR A 543 1.90 14.10 -19.40
C THR A 543 0.45 14.49 -19.61
N VAL A 544 0.07 15.65 -19.09
CA VAL A 544 -1.28 16.20 -19.13
C VAL A 544 -1.23 17.60 -19.76
N PRO A 545 -2.22 17.99 -20.58
CA PRO A 545 -2.28 19.33 -21.16
C PRO A 545 -2.30 20.45 -20.11
N PRO A 546 -1.54 21.54 -20.29
CA PRO A 546 -1.52 22.68 -19.38
C PRO A 546 -2.90 23.29 -19.06
N GLY A 547 -3.80 23.39 -20.03
CA GLY A 547 -5.12 23.95 -19.80
C GLY A 547 -6.02 23.03 -18.97
N TYR A 548 -5.88 21.71 -19.13
CA TYR A 548 -6.54 20.74 -18.24
C TYR A 548 -5.98 20.81 -16.82
N ALA A 549 -4.66 20.85 -16.66
CA ALA A 549 -4.02 21.01 -15.36
C ALA A 549 -4.47 22.32 -14.66
N THR A 550 -4.55 23.42 -15.42
CA THR A 550 -5.04 24.72 -14.92
C THR A 550 -6.51 24.64 -14.51
N HIS A 551 -7.35 23.93 -15.27
CA HIS A 551 -8.75 23.68 -14.93
C HIS A 551 -8.92 22.89 -13.62
N LEU A 552 -7.99 21.97 -13.33
CA LEU A 552 -7.93 21.28 -12.04
C LEU A 552 -7.37 22.14 -10.89
N GLY A 553 -7.03 23.41 -11.16
CA GLY A 553 -6.44 24.33 -10.19
C GLY A 553 -4.94 24.13 -9.95
N LEU A 554 -4.28 23.30 -10.77
CA LEU A 554 -2.83 23.13 -10.72
C LEU A 554 -2.14 24.32 -11.40
N GLN A 555 -1.05 24.79 -10.82
CA GLN A 555 -0.24 25.90 -11.34
C GLN A 555 1.20 25.42 -11.54
N PRO A 556 1.98 26.04 -12.45
CA PRO A 556 3.40 25.74 -12.60
C PRO A 556 4.15 25.73 -11.26
N GLY A 557 4.88 24.65 -10.99
CA GLY A 557 5.61 24.45 -9.74
C GLY A 557 4.77 23.98 -8.54
N ARG A 558 3.48 23.70 -8.72
CA ARG A 558 2.62 23.07 -7.71
C ARG A 558 2.44 21.58 -8.01
N LEU A 559 1.92 20.87 -7.02
CA LEU A 559 1.43 19.50 -7.15
C LEU A 559 -0.03 19.43 -6.67
N LEU A 560 -0.75 18.46 -7.19
CA LEU A 560 -2.12 18.12 -6.81
C LEU A 560 -2.14 16.63 -6.45
N CYS A 561 -2.47 16.33 -5.20
CA CYS A 561 -2.66 14.97 -4.73
C CYS A 561 -4.09 14.53 -5.00
N LEU A 562 -4.24 13.35 -5.58
CA LEU A 562 -5.49 12.78 -6.03
C LEU A 562 -5.63 11.36 -5.51
N THR A 563 -6.85 10.96 -5.18
CA THR A 563 -7.19 9.62 -4.72
C THR A 563 -7.85 8.89 -5.87
N ALA A 564 -7.16 7.93 -6.45
CA ALA A 564 -7.72 7.04 -7.47
C ALA A 564 -8.75 6.06 -6.86
N PRO A 565 -9.55 5.38 -7.70
CA PRO A 565 -10.44 4.32 -7.25
C PRO A 565 -9.64 3.26 -6.50
N GLY A 566 -10.14 2.81 -5.34
CA GLY A 566 -9.42 1.87 -4.47
C GLY A 566 -8.39 2.50 -3.51
N ALA A 567 -8.49 3.82 -3.27
CA ALA A 567 -7.68 4.58 -2.31
C ALA A 567 -6.19 4.72 -2.67
N ASP A 568 -5.81 4.45 -3.92
CA ASP A 568 -4.46 4.70 -4.41
C ASP A 568 -4.17 6.21 -4.46
N LEU A 569 -3.05 6.66 -3.88
CA LEU A 569 -2.62 8.05 -3.96
C LEU A 569 -1.86 8.29 -5.27
N LEU A 570 -2.38 9.19 -6.10
CA LEU A 570 -1.76 9.68 -7.33
C LEU A 570 -1.33 11.14 -7.14
N VAL A 571 -0.20 11.50 -7.73
CA VAL A 571 0.31 12.88 -7.69
C VAL A 571 0.45 13.42 -9.09
N LEU A 572 -0.24 14.53 -9.37
CA LEU A 572 -0.09 15.33 -10.57
C LEU A 572 0.83 16.51 -10.26
N VAL A 573 2.00 16.58 -10.89
CA VAL A 573 3.03 17.60 -10.64
C VAL A 573 3.21 18.46 -11.88
N TRP A 574 3.32 19.78 -11.70
CA TRP A 574 3.70 20.69 -12.78
C TRP A 574 5.16 21.13 -12.61
N ARG A 575 6.06 20.50 -13.38
CA ARG A 575 7.47 20.93 -13.50
C ARG A 575 7.61 21.85 -14.72
N ASP A 576 8.22 21.36 -15.79
CA ASP A 576 8.22 22.02 -17.10
C ASP A 576 6.87 21.84 -17.81
N GLN A 577 6.26 20.66 -17.65
CA GLN A 577 4.92 20.32 -18.10
C GLN A 577 4.15 19.58 -16.99
N PRO A 578 2.81 19.65 -16.97
CA PRO A 578 2.01 18.90 -16.00
C PRO A 578 2.08 17.40 -16.32
N ALA A 579 2.35 16.56 -15.32
CA ALA A 579 2.37 15.12 -15.50
C ALA A 579 2.01 14.38 -14.22
N PHE A 580 1.30 13.25 -14.35
CA PHE A 580 1.18 12.27 -13.28
C PHE A 580 2.50 11.53 -13.14
N ASP A 581 2.99 11.37 -11.92
CA ASP A 581 4.26 10.68 -11.67
C ASP A 581 4.19 9.20 -12.09
N SER A 582 3.09 8.53 -11.75
CA SER A 582 2.77 7.20 -12.28
C SER A 582 1.26 6.94 -12.23
N LEU A 583 0.67 6.48 -13.33
CA LEU A 583 -0.70 5.97 -13.35
C LEU A 583 -0.76 4.43 -13.19
N ARG A 584 0.37 3.76 -12.97
CA ARG A 584 0.45 2.30 -12.93
C ARG A 584 -0.54 1.62 -11.97
N PRO A 585 -0.75 2.11 -10.72
CA PRO A 585 -1.72 1.49 -9.81
C PRO A 585 -3.14 1.50 -10.39
N LEU A 586 -3.54 2.65 -10.94
CA LEU A 586 -4.83 2.84 -11.60
C LEU A 586 -4.97 1.94 -12.84
N LEU A 587 -3.95 1.89 -13.70
CA LEU A 587 -3.98 1.09 -14.92
C LEU A 587 -4.06 -0.42 -14.64
N ARG A 588 -3.35 -0.91 -13.61
CA ARG A 588 -3.42 -2.31 -13.17
C ARG A 588 -4.81 -2.68 -12.69
N ARG A 589 -5.44 -1.81 -11.90
CA ARG A 589 -6.81 -2.00 -11.40
C ARG A 589 -7.85 -2.05 -12.52
N LEU A 590 -7.68 -1.23 -13.55
CA LEU A 590 -8.53 -1.23 -14.73
C LEU A 590 -8.22 -2.37 -15.72
N SER A 591 -7.20 -3.20 -15.43
CA SER A 591 -6.67 -4.23 -16.33
C SER A 591 -6.38 -3.67 -17.73
N ALA A 592 -5.84 -2.45 -17.79
CA ALA A 592 -5.56 -1.76 -19.04
C ALA A 592 -4.42 -2.43 -19.83
N GLN A 593 -4.58 -2.51 -21.15
CA GLN A 593 -3.62 -3.08 -22.08
C GLN A 593 -3.01 -1.99 -22.98
N PRO A 594 -1.82 -2.22 -23.58
CA PRO A 594 -1.28 -1.33 -24.59
C PRO A 594 -2.27 -1.14 -25.75
N GLY A 595 -2.51 0.10 -26.15
CA GLY A 595 -3.49 0.50 -27.16
C GLY A 595 -4.85 0.91 -26.60
N ASP A 596 -5.15 0.59 -25.33
CA ASP A 596 -6.37 1.05 -24.68
C ASP A 596 -6.35 2.57 -24.47
N ARG A 597 -7.53 3.15 -24.26
CA ARG A 597 -7.68 4.56 -23.92
C ARG A 597 -8.29 4.69 -22.55
N VAL A 598 -7.71 5.52 -21.70
CA VAL A 598 -8.24 5.80 -20.36
C VAL A 598 -8.63 7.27 -20.30
N PHE A 599 -9.91 7.51 -20.02
CA PHE A 599 -10.43 8.85 -19.77
C PHE A 599 -10.39 9.12 -18.28
N ILE A 600 -9.83 10.25 -17.90
CA ILE A 600 -9.61 10.65 -16.51
C ILE A 600 -10.35 11.95 -16.24
N THR A 601 -11.07 12.02 -15.13
CA THR A 601 -11.62 13.27 -14.57
C THR A 601 -11.31 13.36 -13.09
N VAL A 602 -11.36 14.57 -12.54
CA VAL A 602 -11.12 14.82 -11.12
C VAL A 602 -12.31 15.56 -10.55
N ASP A 603 -12.86 15.02 -9.47
CA ASP A 603 -13.87 15.68 -8.65
C ASP A 603 -13.30 15.94 -7.26
N GLY A 604 -12.98 17.21 -6.98
CA GLY A 604 -12.26 17.62 -5.78
C GLY A 604 -10.86 17.03 -5.70
N ASP A 605 -10.71 15.97 -4.90
CA ASP A 605 -9.46 15.21 -4.71
C ASP A 605 -9.59 13.76 -5.17
N ARG A 606 -10.71 13.36 -5.76
CA ARG A 606 -10.93 12.00 -6.26
C ARG A 606 -10.73 12.00 -7.76
N LEU A 607 -9.92 11.05 -8.22
CA LEU A 607 -9.72 10.79 -9.63
C LEU A 607 -10.68 9.67 -10.05
N GLU A 608 -11.54 9.96 -11.01
CA GLU A 608 -12.37 8.96 -11.70
C GLU A 608 -11.68 8.61 -13.02
N ALA A 609 -11.72 7.32 -13.37
CA ALA A 609 -11.16 6.84 -14.62
C ALA A 609 -12.09 5.84 -15.29
N ARG A 610 -12.16 5.91 -16.62
CA ARG A 610 -12.92 4.98 -17.46
C ARG A 610 -12.01 4.45 -18.55
N ARG A 611 -11.88 3.12 -18.60
CA ARG A 611 -11.14 2.42 -19.65
C ARG A 611 -12.04 2.17 -20.85
N LEU A 612 -11.48 2.38 -22.03
CA LEU A 612 -12.10 2.09 -23.31
C LEU A 612 -11.13 1.18 -24.12
N PRO A 613 -11.48 -0.11 -24.32
CA PRO A 613 -10.60 -1.09 -24.96
C PRO A 613 -10.28 -0.77 -26.42
N ALA A 614 -9.05 -1.05 -26.85
CA ALA A 614 -8.63 -0.86 -28.25
C ALA A 614 -9.47 -1.67 -29.25
N SER A 615 -9.93 -2.87 -28.84
CA SER A 615 -10.71 -3.80 -29.67
C SER A 615 -12.05 -3.23 -30.12
N GLU A 616 -12.63 -2.31 -29.35
CA GLU A 616 -13.92 -1.68 -29.67
C GLU A 616 -13.81 -0.64 -30.81
N LEU A 617 -12.61 -0.20 -31.16
CA LEU A 617 -12.38 0.77 -32.24
C LEU A 617 -12.45 0.11 -33.63
N GLY A 618 -12.04 -1.15 -33.76
CA GLY A 618 -11.79 -1.82 -35.04
C GLY A 618 -13.03 -2.08 -35.90
N GLY A 619 -14.23 -2.11 -35.31
CA GLY A 619 -15.50 -2.36 -36.00
C GLY A 619 -16.23 -1.11 -36.50
N ASN A 620 -15.70 0.09 -36.23
CA ASN A 620 -16.39 1.35 -36.51
C ASN A 620 -15.94 1.99 -37.82
N GLY A 621 -16.87 2.57 -38.57
CA GLY A 621 -16.55 3.49 -39.68
C GLY A 621 -15.84 4.77 -39.19
N PRO A 622 -15.30 5.61 -40.09
CA PRO A 622 -14.48 6.77 -39.71
C PRO A 622 -15.15 7.69 -38.68
N THR A 623 -16.43 8.00 -38.87
CA THR A 623 -17.23 8.77 -37.91
C THR A 623 -17.34 8.11 -36.54
N GLY A 624 -17.56 6.78 -36.51
CA GLY A 624 -17.64 6.02 -35.27
C GLY A 624 -16.29 5.97 -34.53
N ARG A 625 -15.17 5.89 -35.28
CA ARG A 625 -13.83 6.01 -34.70
C ARG A 625 -13.59 7.40 -34.11
N ALA A 626 -14.01 8.47 -34.79
CA ALA A 626 -13.94 9.84 -34.28
C ALA A 626 -14.74 10.01 -32.97
N LEU A 627 -15.95 9.44 -32.88
CA LEU A 627 -16.75 9.42 -31.65
C LEU A 627 -16.10 8.63 -30.52
N HIS A 628 -15.51 7.49 -30.84
CA HIS A 628 -14.83 6.66 -29.86
C HIS A 628 -13.59 7.36 -29.28
N LEU A 629 -12.87 8.14 -30.09
CA LEU A 629 -11.72 8.94 -29.67
C LEU A 629 -12.07 10.05 -28.66
N ILE A 630 -13.34 10.47 -28.57
CA ILE A 630 -13.84 11.42 -27.57
C ILE A 630 -14.58 10.75 -26.40
N GLY A 631 -14.58 9.40 -26.35
CA GLY A 631 -15.22 8.61 -25.30
C GLY A 631 -16.73 8.41 -25.49
N TYR A 632 -17.24 8.59 -26.71
CA TYR A 632 -18.63 8.31 -27.06
C TYR A 632 -18.73 6.99 -27.83
N THR A 633 -19.39 6.00 -27.24
CA THR A 633 -19.43 4.62 -27.78
C THR A 633 -20.74 4.26 -28.49
N ALA A 634 -21.77 5.09 -28.37
CA ALA A 634 -23.04 4.83 -29.04
C ALA A 634 -22.94 5.16 -30.55
N PRO A 635 -23.59 4.37 -31.43
CA PRO A 635 -23.64 4.69 -32.84
C PRO A 635 -24.43 5.97 -33.06
N ALA A 636 -23.93 6.84 -33.93
CA ALA A 636 -24.63 8.05 -34.35
C ALA A 636 -24.39 8.31 -35.85
N PRO A 637 -25.38 8.86 -36.58
CA PRO A 637 -25.18 9.27 -37.96
C PRO A 637 -24.15 10.40 -38.05
N ALA A 638 -23.54 10.58 -39.22
CA ALA A 638 -22.43 11.53 -39.42
C ALA A 638 -22.75 12.96 -38.93
N GLU A 639 -23.95 13.46 -39.24
CA GLU A 639 -24.36 14.81 -38.85
C GLU A 639 -24.50 14.98 -37.32
N GLU A 640 -25.07 13.96 -36.66
CA GLU A 640 -25.19 13.94 -35.19
C GLU A 640 -23.82 13.80 -34.53
N ALA A 641 -22.92 13.00 -35.13
CA ALA A 641 -21.57 12.82 -34.63
C ALA A 641 -20.77 14.14 -34.64
N LEU A 642 -20.87 14.92 -35.71
CA LEU A 642 -20.26 16.25 -35.80
C LEU A 642 -20.81 17.18 -34.71
N ARG A 643 -22.13 17.17 -34.48
CA ARG A 643 -22.77 17.94 -33.40
C ARG A 643 -22.27 17.52 -32.01
N ILE A 644 -22.17 16.22 -31.75
CA ILE A 644 -21.63 15.68 -30.51
C ILE A 644 -20.18 16.14 -30.32
N ILE A 645 -19.31 15.96 -31.31
CA ILE A 645 -17.89 16.34 -31.22
C ILE A 645 -17.76 17.85 -30.98
N ALA A 646 -18.48 18.68 -31.73
CA ALA A 646 -18.45 20.14 -31.58
C ALA A 646 -18.88 20.59 -30.17
N ARG A 647 -19.92 19.96 -29.59
CA ARG A 647 -20.38 20.24 -28.23
C ARG A 647 -19.35 19.83 -27.18
N ARG A 648 -18.71 18.67 -27.36
CA ARG A 648 -17.74 18.09 -26.42
C ARG A 648 -16.44 18.88 -26.31
N ILE A 649 -16.12 19.73 -27.29
CA ILE A 649 -14.92 20.57 -27.32
C ILE A 649 -15.18 22.06 -26.99
N SER A 650 -16.39 22.42 -26.57
CA SER A 650 -16.82 23.79 -26.29
C SER A 650 -17.16 24.01 -24.80
N GLU A 651 -16.97 25.23 -24.28
CA GLU A 651 -17.24 25.58 -22.87
C GLU A 651 -18.70 25.94 -22.60
N GLU A 652 -19.38 26.57 -23.57
CA GLU A 652 -20.79 26.98 -23.45
C GLU A 652 -21.75 25.84 -23.83
N ASP A 653 -22.82 25.67 -23.04
CA ASP A 653 -24.06 25.02 -23.51
C ASP A 653 -24.84 26.01 -24.38
N SER A 654 -24.26 26.50 -25.47
CA SER A 654 -25.05 27.25 -26.45
C SER A 654 -26.12 26.31 -27.02
N GLU A 655 -27.37 26.77 -27.08
CA GLU A 655 -28.40 26.14 -27.90
C GLU A 655 -27.80 25.80 -29.26
N ALA A 656 -27.90 24.53 -29.67
CA ALA A 656 -27.19 24.01 -30.82
C ALA A 656 -27.39 24.93 -32.04
N PRO A 657 -26.35 25.60 -32.55
CA PRO A 657 -26.46 26.24 -33.85
C PRO A 657 -26.76 25.17 -34.91
N ALA A 658 -27.27 25.60 -36.07
CA ALA A 658 -27.41 24.76 -37.26
C ALA A 658 -26.12 23.94 -37.50
N ALA A 659 -26.29 22.75 -38.11
CA ALA A 659 -25.25 21.75 -38.32
C ALA A 659 -23.83 22.37 -38.45
N PRO A 660 -22.89 22.04 -37.54
CA PRO A 660 -21.58 22.69 -37.53
C PRO A 660 -20.87 22.43 -38.85
N ASP A 661 -20.31 23.48 -39.47
CA ASP A 661 -19.53 23.36 -40.69
C ASP A 661 -18.40 22.33 -40.48
N PRO A 662 -18.40 21.20 -41.23
CA PRO A 662 -17.43 20.13 -41.03
C PRO A 662 -15.98 20.60 -41.16
N GLN A 663 -15.70 21.53 -42.09
CA GLN A 663 -14.35 22.03 -42.31
C GLN A 663 -13.89 22.91 -41.14
N ALA A 664 -14.75 23.80 -40.66
CA ALA A 664 -14.47 24.62 -39.48
C ALA A 664 -14.22 23.77 -38.21
N LEU A 665 -14.92 22.63 -38.07
CA LEU A 665 -14.71 21.70 -36.96
C LEU A 665 -13.34 21.00 -37.07
N ILE A 666 -12.97 20.52 -38.26
CA ILE A 666 -11.65 19.89 -38.53
C ILE A 666 -10.52 20.89 -38.25
N ASP A 667 -10.65 22.14 -38.71
CA ASP A 667 -9.66 23.19 -38.45
C ASP A 667 -9.55 23.50 -36.95
N ARG A 668 -10.68 23.48 -36.23
CA ARG A 668 -10.70 23.68 -34.77
C ARG A 668 -10.03 22.52 -34.02
N LEU A 669 -10.27 21.27 -34.42
CA LEU A 669 -9.61 20.10 -33.84
C LEU A 669 -8.10 20.13 -34.11
N SER A 670 -7.69 20.48 -35.33
CA SER A 670 -6.27 20.61 -35.70
C SER A 670 -5.57 21.70 -34.87
N ARG A 671 -6.22 22.86 -34.66
CA ARG A 671 -5.69 23.92 -33.77
C ARG A 671 -5.55 23.49 -32.32
N ARG A 672 -6.36 22.53 -31.85
CA ARG A 672 -6.28 21.96 -30.50
C ARG A 672 -5.16 20.91 -30.37
N GLY A 673 -4.68 20.36 -31.48
CA GLY A 673 -3.79 19.20 -31.50
C GLY A 673 -4.52 17.85 -31.44
N ASP A 674 -5.83 17.84 -31.77
CA ASP A 674 -6.68 16.65 -31.87
C ASP A 674 -6.66 16.10 -33.32
N ASP A 675 -5.46 15.91 -33.87
CA ASP A 675 -5.24 15.56 -35.29
C ASP A 675 -5.76 14.17 -35.68
N ASP A 676 -5.78 13.24 -34.72
CA ASP A 676 -6.32 11.89 -34.88
C ASP A 676 -7.84 11.91 -35.13
N ILE A 677 -8.56 12.77 -34.41
CA ILE A 677 -10.00 12.96 -34.62
C ILE A 677 -10.25 13.70 -35.94
N ALA A 678 -9.44 14.73 -36.22
CA ALA A 678 -9.54 15.49 -37.47
C ALA A 678 -9.35 14.60 -38.70
N GLU A 679 -8.40 13.66 -38.65
CA GLU A 679 -8.11 12.72 -39.73
C GLU A 679 -9.27 11.74 -39.97
N GLU A 680 -9.85 11.17 -38.92
CA GLU A 680 -11.03 10.30 -39.04
C GLU A 680 -12.23 11.04 -39.64
N LEU A 681 -12.42 12.32 -39.29
CA LEU A 681 -13.48 13.15 -39.88
C LEU A 681 -13.20 13.50 -41.34
N ARG A 682 -11.96 13.78 -41.74
CA ARG A 682 -11.59 13.96 -43.17
C ARG A 682 -11.91 12.70 -43.96
N GLN A 683 -11.53 11.53 -43.45
CA GLN A 683 -11.85 10.25 -44.09
C GLN A 683 -13.37 10.04 -44.26
N SER A 684 -14.17 10.49 -43.29
CA SER A 684 -15.63 10.47 -43.39
C SER A 684 -16.20 11.40 -44.47
N LEU A 685 -15.55 12.54 -44.76
CA LEU A 685 -16.00 13.52 -45.75
C LEU A 685 -15.60 13.15 -47.19
N PHE A 686 -14.51 12.38 -47.34
CA PHE A 686 -13.99 11.93 -48.63
C PHE A 686 -14.33 10.47 -48.97
N ALA A 687 -15.03 9.75 -48.08
CA ALA A 687 -15.53 8.41 -48.38
C ALA A 687 -16.71 8.49 -49.38
N PRO A 688 -16.64 7.79 -50.54
CA PRO A 688 -17.80 7.69 -51.43
C PRO A 688 -18.92 6.91 -50.73
N HIS A 689 -20.13 7.47 -50.74
CA HIS A 689 -21.35 6.87 -50.20
C HIS A 689 -21.68 5.49 -50.80
#